data_AF-A0A7V4P2Y2-F1
#
_entry.id   AF-A0A7V4P2Y2-F1
#
_cell.length_a   1.000
_cell.length_b   1.000
_cell.length_c   1.000
_cell.angle_alpha   90.00
_cell.angle_beta   90.00
_cell.angle_gamma   90.00
#
_symmetry.space_group_name_H-M   'P 1'
#
loop_
_entity.id
_entity.type
_entity.pdbx_description
1 polymer ?
#
loop_
_entity_poly.entity_id
_entity_poly.type
_entity_poly.pdbx_seq_one_letter_code
_entity_poly.pdbx_strand_id
1 'polypeptide(L)'
;MYSISPVTCWKAKSRCVSGGPTRQSPRCVRPHRTTESTWRTGRTSADRRIRFGLGEHDQAPALAAGCSEQSLALRVWTWAGGHRWPGQRKGRTHFRPGGCDRGDLILRALMRSSDRELLSATVISAGCRDRDLLVRSAICYAASYCCRIVMRRSSMARRGLIVVLIVGQVSGCGGPRGPSDSLPQGESPRFSGMGDHHRAITTRSTEAQAYFDQGLVWAFAFNHDEAIRSFETAARRDPDAAMPWWGAALCHGPHINYPMMPAERSKAAWAALQEARARIGRASPVERDLIEALSARYADPPPADRRPLDVAYASAMEACWRKHGDDADVATLYAESLMDLQPWDLWTHGGQPKGRTEEILAVLEAALRIEPDHPGALHLYIHAVEASPAPGRAQAAANRLRRLVPDAGHLVHMPSHIDVRVGQYAAASDQNELAIEADRRYRRLVPRQGFYRVYMLHNHHFLAFSCMMEGRMAAALKAAREMVSSVPDDYARRESALVDPYMMIVFDVLKRFGRWDDLLREPQPPAYLPITTAHWRFARGVALAAKGDVAGARREQEAFRMAVAAVPKDALMAINSAHHVLDIAGHMLEGEIALRERRTDAAVAALREAVRLEDDLIYMEPPEWTQPVRHTLAAVLLDAGRIREAEQVYRDDLADWPENGWSLHGLGQCLRERGETAEFAAVKKRFTEAWRRADIEIGSSCLCVPGRTLSRARHGAGHLPAG
;
A
#
# COMPACT_ATOMS: atom_id res chain seq x y z
N MET A 1 56.14 -7.27 -15.28
CA MET A 1 57.48 -7.78 -14.90
C MET A 1 58.19 -6.71 -14.08
N TYR A 2 59.21 -7.09 -13.29
CA TYR A 2 60.21 -6.29 -12.54
C TYR A 2 60.00 -4.75 -12.41
N SER A 3 59.84 -4.15 -11.22
CA SER A 3 60.67 -4.13 -9.98
C SER A 3 61.66 -2.95 -9.93
N ILE A 4 61.87 -2.40 -8.72
CA ILE A 4 63.03 -1.65 -8.15
C ILE A 4 62.58 -0.43 -7.30
N SER A 5 63.10 -0.33 -6.08
CA SER A 5 62.93 0.79 -5.10
C SER A 5 64.20 1.69 -5.13
N PRO A 6 64.77 2.38 -4.07
CA PRO A 6 64.54 2.37 -2.60
C PRO A 6 64.70 3.74 -1.84
N VAL A 7 64.65 3.70 -0.49
CA VAL A 7 65.12 4.67 0.56
C VAL A 7 64.58 6.13 0.54
N THR A 8 64.60 6.94 1.63
CA THR A 8 65.15 6.90 3.02
C THR A 8 64.18 7.73 3.91
N CYS A 9 63.73 7.40 5.13
CA CYS A 9 64.32 6.91 6.38
C CYS A 9 64.92 7.99 7.31
N TRP A 10 64.23 8.30 8.43
CA TRP A 10 64.67 8.47 9.86
C TRP A 10 63.39 8.76 10.70
N LYS A 11 63.07 8.11 11.83
CA LYS A 11 63.68 8.07 13.18
C LYS A 11 63.62 9.42 13.93
N ALA A 12 63.28 9.54 15.23
CA ALA A 12 62.64 8.68 16.27
C ALA A 12 62.35 9.58 17.53
N LYS A 13 62.00 9.21 18.79
CA LYS A 13 61.81 7.92 19.52
C LYS A 13 61.12 8.17 20.91
N SER A 14 60.03 7.44 21.27
CA SER A 14 59.62 7.08 22.69
C SER A 14 59.33 8.21 23.73
N ARG A 15 58.70 8.03 24.92
CA ARG A 15 58.01 6.90 25.63
C ARG A 15 57.01 7.45 26.67
N CYS A 16 56.19 6.58 27.27
CA CYS A 16 55.20 6.89 28.33
C CYS A 16 55.81 7.09 29.74
N VAL A 17 55.03 7.61 30.71
CA VAL A 17 54.65 6.95 31.99
C VAL A 17 53.90 7.90 32.98
N SER A 18 52.83 7.38 33.60
CA SER A 18 52.02 7.80 34.79
C SER A 18 52.10 9.21 35.42
N GLY A 19 50.94 9.73 35.85
CA GLY A 19 50.86 10.71 36.96
C GLY A 19 49.49 11.36 37.20
N GLY A 20 48.94 11.19 38.40
CA GLY A 20 47.90 12.03 39.02
C GLY A 20 48.13 12.04 40.55
N PRO A 21 47.28 12.65 41.40
CA PRO A 21 46.05 13.43 41.14
C PRO A 21 46.13 14.85 41.76
N THR A 22 45.05 15.67 41.68
CA THR A 22 44.50 16.47 42.80
C THR A 22 43.26 17.29 42.40
N ARG A 23 42.58 17.92 43.38
CA ARG A 23 41.34 18.73 43.24
C ARG A 23 41.67 20.23 43.17
N GLN A 24 40.85 21.04 42.48
CA GLN A 24 39.98 22.07 43.11
C GLN A 24 39.15 22.85 42.06
N SER A 25 38.17 23.64 42.53
CA SER A 25 37.18 24.40 41.75
C SER A 25 37.47 25.90 41.70
N PRO A 26 36.76 26.63 40.83
CA PRO A 26 36.11 27.88 41.25
C PRO A 26 34.58 27.87 41.05
N ARG A 27 33.90 28.94 41.50
CA ARG A 27 32.43 29.11 41.54
C ARG A 27 31.97 30.33 40.72
N CYS A 28 30.67 30.34 40.38
CA CYS A 28 29.86 31.50 39.95
C CYS A 28 30.22 32.06 38.55
N VAL A 29 29.37 32.83 37.83
CA VAL A 29 28.25 33.71 38.22
C VAL A 29 26.98 33.50 37.35
N ARG A 30 25.79 33.88 37.83
CA ARG A 30 24.52 33.95 37.08
C ARG A 30 24.25 35.38 36.53
N PRO A 31 23.59 35.54 35.36
CA PRO A 31 22.75 36.70 35.06
C PRO A 31 21.36 36.59 35.70
N HIS A 32 20.62 37.69 35.79
CA HIS A 32 19.34 37.80 36.51
C HIS A 32 18.11 37.86 35.61
N ARG A 33 16.93 37.63 36.21
CA ARG A 33 15.62 38.04 35.64
C ARG A 33 15.49 39.56 35.67
N THR A 34 14.75 40.11 34.71
CA THR A 34 13.95 41.35 34.89
C THR A 34 12.46 41.00 34.92
N THR A 35 11.62 41.89 35.46
CA THR A 35 10.19 41.65 35.73
C THR A 35 9.42 42.97 35.72
N GLU A 36 8.32 43.04 34.96
CA GLU A 36 7.23 44.04 35.04
C GLU A 36 6.10 43.56 34.09
N SER A 37 4.81 43.81 34.31
CA SER A 37 4.12 44.22 35.54
C SER A 37 2.65 43.72 35.52
N THR A 38 1.99 43.70 36.68
CA THR A 38 0.61 43.24 36.86
C THR A 38 -0.44 44.29 36.50
N TRP A 39 -1.64 43.82 36.08
CA TRP A 39 -2.91 44.41 36.50
C TRP A 39 -3.88 43.35 37.02
N ARG A 40 -4.75 43.72 37.96
CA ARG A 40 -5.70 42.84 38.68
C ARG A 40 -7.14 43.37 38.59
N THR A 41 -8.06 42.54 38.11
CA THR A 41 -9.47 42.42 38.55
C THR A 41 -10.04 41.10 37.99
N GLY A 42 -10.90 40.32 38.65
CA GLY A 42 -11.34 40.37 40.05
C GLY A 42 -12.84 40.12 40.24
N ARG A 43 -13.22 38.94 40.79
CA ARG A 43 -14.61 38.49 41.11
C ARG A 43 -15.44 38.07 39.87
N THR A 44 -16.43 37.16 39.92
CA THR A 44 -16.88 36.23 40.99
C THR A 44 -17.53 34.96 40.39
N SER A 45 -17.72 33.95 41.24
CA SER A 45 -18.45 32.70 40.97
C SER A 45 -19.96 32.85 40.72
N ALA A 46 -20.54 31.95 39.92
CA ALA A 46 -21.92 31.48 40.07
C ALA A 46 -22.07 30.03 39.57
N ASP A 47 -22.63 29.15 40.41
CA ASP A 47 -23.06 27.79 40.05
C ASP A 47 -24.53 27.82 39.61
N ARG A 48 -24.92 27.03 38.60
CA ARG A 48 -26.32 26.75 38.27
C ARG A 48 -26.51 25.52 37.37
N ARG A 49 -27.07 24.45 37.95
CA ARG A 49 -27.78 23.39 37.21
C ARG A 49 -29.17 23.91 36.78
N ILE A 50 -29.60 23.65 35.54
CA ILE A 50 -31.03 23.57 35.16
C ILE A 50 -31.21 22.38 34.20
N ARG A 51 -32.41 21.78 34.19
CA ARG A 51 -32.83 20.63 33.37
C ARG A 51 -33.74 21.07 32.21
N PHE A 52 -33.81 20.22 31.18
CA PHE A 52 -34.94 19.96 30.26
C PHE A 52 -36.00 21.06 30.00
N GLY A 53 -36.19 21.39 28.72
CA GLY A 53 -37.40 22.00 28.18
C GLY A 53 -37.60 21.60 26.72
N LEU A 54 -38.81 21.17 26.35
CA LEU A 54 -39.23 20.92 24.97
C LEU A 54 -39.83 22.20 24.37
N GLY A 55 -39.79 22.33 23.05
CA GLY A 55 -40.44 23.44 22.33
C GLY A 55 -40.26 23.29 20.81
N GLU A 56 -41.36 23.07 20.11
CA GLU A 56 -41.42 22.96 18.65
C GLU A 56 -41.59 24.34 18.01
N HIS A 57 -41.08 24.55 16.79
CA HIS A 57 -41.88 25.03 15.67
C HIS A 57 -41.11 25.04 14.34
N ASP A 58 -41.86 24.93 13.25
CA ASP A 58 -41.40 24.93 11.86
C ASP A 58 -40.88 26.31 11.39
N GLN A 59 -40.02 26.31 10.38
CA GLN A 59 -40.47 26.53 8.99
C GLN A 59 -39.34 26.18 8.00
N ALA A 60 -39.72 25.72 6.80
CA ALA A 60 -38.81 25.41 5.70
C ALA A 60 -39.33 26.03 4.38
N PRO A 61 -38.46 26.56 3.51
CA PRO A 61 -38.81 26.91 2.13
C PRO A 61 -38.58 25.71 1.20
N ALA A 62 -39.59 25.37 0.40
CA ALA A 62 -39.47 24.36 -0.65
C ALA A 62 -39.06 24.99 -2.00
N LEU A 63 -38.32 24.23 -2.81
CA LEU A 63 -38.16 24.49 -4.25
C LEU A 63 -38.42 23.18 -4.99
N ALA A 64 -39.22 23.26 -6.06
CA ALA A 64 -39.75 22.08 -6.76
C ALA A 64 -39.55 22.17 -8.28
N ALA A 65 -39.01 21.09 -8.83
CA ALA A 65 -39.06 20.71 -10.24
C ALA A 65 -38.87 19.18 -10.32
N GLY A 66 -39.46 18.43 -11.24
CA GLY A 66 -40.33 18.87 -12.34
C GLY A 66 -40.26 17.87 -13.50
N CYS A 67 -40.64 16.61 -13.26
CA CYS A 67 -40.56 15.57 -14.28
C CYS A 67 -41.64 15.73 -15.37
N SER A 68 -41.26 15.54 -16.63
CA SER A 68 -42.16 15.46 -17.77
C SER A 68 -41.80 14.30 -18.68
N GLU A 69 -42.75 13.40 -18.96
CA GLU A 69 -42.58 12.37 -19.98
C GLU A 69 -42.64 12.98 -21.38
N GLN A 70 -41.75 12.56 -22.29
CA GLN A 70 -41.99 12.67 -23.74
C GLN A 70 -41.49 11.43 -24.48
N SER A 71 -42.34 10.89 -25.35
CA SER A 71 -42.07 9.70 -26.16
C SER A 71 -41.33 10.06 -27.45
N LEU A 72 -40.34 9.25 -27.85
CA LEU A 72 -39.63 9.43 -29.13
C LEU A 72 -39.62 8.15 -29.95
N ALA A 73 -40.30 8.20 -31.10
CA ALA A 73 -40.43 7.06 -32.01
C ALA A 73 -39.30 7.03 -33.06
N LEU A 74 -38.55 5.92 -33.12
CA LEU A 74 -37.50 5.69 -34.10
C LEU A 74 -38.08 5.31 -35.47
N ARG A 75 -38.02 6.24 -36.43
CA ARG A 75 -38.22 5.96 -37.86
C ARG A 75 -36.89 5.51 -38.48
N VAL A 76 -36.81 4.27 -38.95
CA VAL A 76 -35.66 3.77 -39.72
C VAL A 76 -35.79 4.22 -41.18
N TRP A 77 -34.79 4.95 -41.68
CA TRP A 77 -34.63 5.22 -43.11
C TRP A 77 -33.76 4.15 -43.76
N THR A 78 -34.23 3.55 -44.85
CA THR A 78 -33.43 2.69 -45.71
C THR A 78 -32.84 3.49 -46.85
N TRP A 79 -31.51 3.45 -47.03
CA TRP A 79 -30.86 3.89 -48.27
C TRP A 79 -30.22 2.70 -48.99
N ALA A 80 -30.15 2.77 -50.33
CA ALA A 80 -29.87 1.61 -51.17
C ALA A 80 -28.70 1.86 -52.12
N GLY A 81 -27.76 0.91 -52.15
CA GLY A 81 -26.66 0.87 -53.11
C GLY A 81 -25.73 -0.33 -52.84
N GLY A 82 -25.27 -1.09 -53.84
CA GLY A 82 -25.63 -0.93 -55.25
C GLY A 82 -24.77 -1.66 -56.29
N HIS A 83 -24.05 -2.74 -55.98
CA HIS A 83 -23.22 -3.45 -56.98
C HIS A 83 -23.48 -4.96 -57.07
N ARG A 84 -23.48 -5.47 -58.30
CA ARG A 84 -23.47 -6.89 -58.67
C ARG A 84 -22.06 -7.26 -59.17
N TRP A 85 -21.72 -8.55 -59.20
CA TRP A 85 -21.29 -9.30 -60.40
C TRP A 85 -21.45 -10.83 -60.12
N PRO A 86 -21.36 -11.75 -61.11
CA PRO A 86 -22.30 -12.89 -61.17
C PRO A 86 -21.72 -14.33 -61.16
N GLY A 87 -22.62 -15.30 -60.97
CA GLY A 87 -22.46 -16.72 -61.36
C GLY A 87 -22.33 -17.68 -60.17
N GLN A 88 -23.07 -18.79 -60.04
CA GLN A 88 -23.83 -19.56 -61.05
C GLN A 88 -25.23 -20.03 -60.59
N ARG A 89 -26.00 -20.50 -61.60
CA ARG A 89 -27.18 -21.41 -61.49
C ARG A 89 -26.70 -22.81 -61.03
N LYS A 90 -27.47 -23.77 -60.49
CA LYS A 90 -28.91 -24.09 -60.31
C LYS A 90 -29.10 -24.63 -58.86
N GLY A 91 -30.30 -24.87 -58.32
CA GLY A 91 -31.63 -24.91 -58.92
C GLY A 91 -32.75 -24.96 -57.87
N ARG A 92 -34.00 -25.17 -58.32
CA ARG A 92 -35.22 -25.09 -57.49
C ARG A 92 -35.68 -26.47 -57.00
N THR A 93 -36.24 -26.49 -55.79
CA THR A 93 -37.53 -27.15 -55.51
C THR A 93 -38.26 -26.39 -54.40
N HIS A 94 -39.57 -26.20 -54.53
CA HIS A 94 -40.46 -25.85 -53.42
C HIS A 94 -41.15 -27.12 -52.93
N PHE A 95 -41.48 -27.21 -51.64
CA PHE A 95 -42.86 -27.42 -51.20
C PHE A 95 -43.02 -27.08 -49.71
N ARG A 96 -44.21 -26.59 -49.34
CA ARG A 96 -44.78 -26.49 -47.97
C ARG A 96 -45.85 -27.61 -47.84
N PRO A 97 -46.64 -27.71 -46.76
CA PRO A 97 -46.35 -27.58 -45.33
C PRO A 97 -46.65 -28.90 -44.59
N GLY A 98 -46.44 -28.94 -43.27
CA GLY A 98 -46.92 -30.02 -42.40
C GLY A 98 -46.52 -29.75 -40.94
N GLY A 99 -47.35 -30.11 -39.97
CA GLY A 99 -47.10 -29.81 -38.55
C GLY A 99 -47.74 -30.78 -37.57
N CYS A 100 -47.34 -30.62 -36.31
CA CYS A 100 -47.72 -31.36 -35.10
C CYS A 100 -47.22 -32.81 -34.93
N ASP A 101 -47.09 -33.14 -33.64
CA ASP A 101 -47.00 -34.45 -32.98
C ASP A 101 -45.93 -35.48 -33.38
N ARG A 102 -44.87 -35.54 -32.54
CA ARG A 102 -44.38 -36.78 -31.89
C ARG A 102 -43.40 -36.53 -30.73
N GLY A 103 -43.90 -35.89 -29.68
CA GLY A 103 -43.17 -35.70 -28.43
C GLY A 103 -43.12 -36.96 -27.55
N ASP A 104 -42.55 -38.08 -28.03
CA ASP A 104 -42.50 -39.33 -27.25
C ASP A 104 -41.27 -40.25 -27.53
N LEU A 105 -40.40 -39.89 -28.47
CA LEU A 105 -39.24 -40.72 -28.86
C LEU A 105 -37.91 -40.34 -28.17
N ILE A 106 -37.85 -39.17 -27.51
CA ILE A 106 -36.62 -38.69 -26.85
C ILE A 106 -36.46 -39.27 -25.44
N LEU A 107 -37.57 -39.49 -24.72
CA LEU A 107 -37.56 -39.97 -23.33
C LEU A 107 -36.99 -41.40 -23.15
N ARG A 108 -36.93 -42.21 -24.22
CA ARG A 108 -36.39 -43.57 -24.16
C ARG A 108 -34.88 -43.66 -24.45
N ALA A 109 -34.26 -42.60 -24.96
CA ALA A 109 -32.82 -42.56 -25.24
C ALA A 109 -31.98 -42.19 -24.00
N LEU A 110 -32.53 -41.40 -23.08
CA LEU A 110 -31.80 -40.80 -21.95
C LEU A 110 -31.61 -41.71 -20.72
N MET A 111 -32.16 -42.93 -20.71
CA MET A 111 -32.03 -43.86 -19.57
C MET A 111 -30.92 -44.92 -19.73
N ARG A 112 -29.93 -44.71 -20.62
CA ARG A 112 -28.80 -45.65 -20.83
C ARG A 112 -27.43 -44.99 -21.01
N SER A 113 -27.11 -44.00 -20.19
CA SER A 113 -25.73 -43.53 -19.96
C SER A 113 -25.60 -43.02 -18.52
N SER A 114 -24.56 -43.45 -17.81
CA SER A 114 -24.42 -43.22 -16.37
C SER A 114 -23.56 -41.98 -16.05
N ASP A 115 -24.22 -40.85 -15.81
CA ASP A 115 -23.67 -39.69 -15.10
C ASP A 115 -24.74 -39.09 -14.18
N ARG A 116 -24.36 -38.60 -12.99
CA ARG A 116 -25.29 -38.25 -11.90
C ARG A 116 -25.07 -36.85 -11.28
N GLU A 117 -24.94 -35.82 -12.11
CA GLU A 117 -24.93 -34.40 -11.65
C GLU A 117 -25.97 -33.52 -12.37
N LEU A 118 -27.21 -34.01 -12.50
CA LEU A 118 -28.30 -33.25 -13.16
C LEU A 118 -29.67 -33.41 -12.48
N LEU A 119 -29.67 -33.58 -11.14
CA LEU A 119 -30.87 -33.84 -10.32
C LEU A 119 -30.93 -32.98 -9.03
N SER A 120 -30.67 -31.69 -9.16
CA SER A 120 -30.78 -30.72 -8.04
C SER A 120 -31.31 -29.33 -8.43
N ALA A 121 -31.70 -29.11 -9.70
CA ALA A 121 -32.10 -27.80 -10.23
C ALA A 121 -33.54 -27.71 -10.76
N THR A 122 -34.41 -28.67 -10.44
CA THR A 122 -35.77 -28.79 -11.03
C THR A 122 -36.91 -28.80 -10.01
N VAL A 123 -36.67 -28.32 -8.79
CA VAL A 123 -37.74 -28.06 -7.79
C VAL A 123 -37.49 -26.72 -7.09
N ILE A 124 -38.02 -25.64 -7.69
CA ILE A 124 -38.58 -24.40 -7.08
C ILE A 124 -38.69 -23.34 -8.19
N SER A 125 -39.79 -23.41 -8.95
CA SER A 125 -40.31 -22.30 -9.78
C SER A 125 -41.77 -22.51 -10.18
N ALA A 126 -42.54 -23.23 -9.34
CA ALA A 126 -43.98 -23.43 -9.49
C ALA A 126 -44.75 -22.14 -9.15
N GLY A 127 -44.57 -21.10 -9.96
CA GLY A 127 -45.00 -19.74 -9.61
C GLY A 127 -44.82 -18.66 -10.69
N CYS A 128 -44.77 -19.01 -11.99
CA CYS A 128 -44.76 -18.03 -13.07
C CYS A 128 -45.84 -18.34 -14.12
N ARG A 129 -46.70 -17.35 -14.43
CA ARG A 129 -47.78 -17.44 -15.43
C ARG A 129 -47.51 -16.59 -16.68
N ASP A 130 -46.24 -16.38 -17.03
CA ASP A 130 -45.84 -15.65 -18.24
C ASP A 130 -45.37 -16.62 -19.34
N ARG A 131 -45.96 -16.51 -20.53
CA ARG A 131 -45.63 -17.34 -21.71
C ARG A 131 -44.46 -16.79 -22.52
N ASP A 132 -44.21 -15.48 -22.50
CA ASP A 132 -43.19 -14.85 -23.34
C ASP A 132 -41.77 -15.14 -22.80
N LEU A 133 -41.64 -15.31 -21.48
CA LEU A 133 -40.36 -15.66 -20.85
C LEU A 133 -39.87 -17.04 -21.31
N LEU A 134 -40.77 -18.04 -21.36
CA LEU A 134 -40.48 -19.40 -21.82
C LEU A 134 -40.01 -19.46 -23.29
N VAL A 135 -40.64 -18.67 -24.18
CA VAL A 135 -40.26 -18.61 -25.59
C VAL A 135 -38.87 -18.00 -25.76
N ARG A 136 -38.56 -16.93 -25.03
CA ARG A 136 -37.24 -16.26 -25.08
C ARG A 136 -36.11 -17.18 -24.57
N SER A 137 -36.32 -17.89 -23.46
CA SER A 137 -35.34 -18.84 -22.92
C SER A 137 -35.01 -19.97 -23.90
N ALA A 138 -36.02 -20.53 -24.59
CA ALA A 138 -35.81 -21.61 -25.56
C ALA A 138 -34.97 -21.17 -26.78
N ILE A 139 -35.19 -19.94 -27.28
CA ILE A 139 -34.47 -19.38 -28.43
C ILE A 139 -32.98 -19.18 -28.10
N CYS A 140 -32.66 -18.65 -26.92
CA CYS A 140 -31.27 -18.47 -26.48
C CYS A 140 -30.51 -19.80 -26.33
N TYR A 141 -31.17 -20.85 -25.84
CA TYR A 141 -30.53 -22.16 -25.66
C TYR A 141 -30.22 -22.86 -27.00
N ALA A 142 -31.15 -22.76 -27.97
CA ALA A 142 -30.97 -23.31 -29.32
C ALA A 142 -29.77 -22.68 -30.05
N ALA A 143 -29.61 -21.35 -29.96
CA ALA A 143 -28.50 -20.63 -30.57
C ALA A 143 -27.12 -21.09 -30.05
N SER A 144 -27.02 -21.33 -28.74
CA SER A 144 -25.79 -21.81 -28.09
C SER A 144 -25.41 -23.23 -28.51
N TYR A 145 -26.40 -24.10 -28.78
CA TYR A 145 -26.17 -25.48 -29.20
C TYR A 145 -25.65 -25.59 -30.65
N CYS A 146 -26.22 -24.83 -31.58
CA CYS A 146 -25.76 -24.81 -32.98
C CYS A 146 -24.31 -24.32 -33.12
N CYS A 147 -23.91 -23.32 -32.32
CA CYS A 147 -22.56 -22.76 -32.37
C CYS A 147 -21.46 -23.79 -32.03
N ARG A 148 -21.73 -24.72 -31.10
CA ARG A 148 -20.78 -25.75 -30.66
C ARG A 148 -20.57 -26.91 -31.64
N ILE A 149 -21.48 -27.12 -32.60
CA ILE A 149 -21.38 -28.22 -33.58
C ILE A 149 -20.52 -27.82 -34.79
N VAL A 150 -20.48 -26.53 -35.15
CA VAL A 150 -19.71 -26.05 -36.32
C VAL A 150 -18.20 -25.98 -36.05
N MET A 151 -17.78 -25.70 -34.82
CA MET A 151 -16.37 -25.50 -34.45
C MET A 151 -15.59 -26.80 -34.12
N ARG A 152 -15.92 -27.92 -34.77
CA ARG A 152 -15.16 -29.19 -34.67
C ARG A 152 -14.88 -29.85 -36.02
N ARG A 153 -14.32 -29.10 -36.97
CA ARG A 153 -13.59 -29.62 -38.17
C ARG A 153 -12.73 -28.53 -38.82
N SER A 154 -11.72 -29.00 -39.57
CA SER A 154 -10.79 -28.23 -40.40
C SER A 154 -9.73 -27.41 -39.66
N SER A 155 -8.51 -27.43 -40.19
CA SER A 155 -7.31 -26.79 -39.64
C SER A 155 -6.67 -25.81 -40.62
N MET A 156 -5.77 -24.97 -40.10
CA MET A 156 -4.84 -24.04 -40.80
C MET A 156 -5.39 -22.69 -41.34
N ALA A 157 -4.46 -21.72 -41.29
CA ALA A 157 -4.35 -20.48 -42.08
C ALA A 157 -5.17 -19.21 -41.72
N ARG A 158 -4.51 -18.34 -40.93
CA ARG A 158 -4.39 -16.86 -41.05
C ARG A 158 -5.62 -15.93 -40.88
N ARG A 159 -5.44 -14.99 -39.93
CA ARG A 159 -5.71 -13.52 -39.99
C ARG A 159 -7.07 -13.04 -40.54
N GLY A 160 -7.93 -12.47 -39.68
CA GLY A 160 -9.06 -11.65 -40.13
C GLY A 160 -9.88 -11.00 -39.01
N LEU A 161 -9.62 -9.72 -38.76
CA LEU A 161 -10.55 -8.66 -38.32
C LEU A 161 -11.82 -9.05 -37.52
N ILE A 162 -11.85 -8.79 -36.22
CA ILE A 162 -13.11 -8.68 -35.44
C ILE A 162 -13.50 -7.21 -35.36
N VAL A 163 -14.63 -6.84 -35.96
CA VAL A 163 -15.25 -5.52 -35.79
C VAL A 163 -16.27 -5.61 -34.66
N VAL A 164 -15.99 -4.97 -33.51
CA VAL A 164 -16.95 -4.87 -32.40
C VAL A 164 -17.73 -3.56 -32.52
N LEU A 165 -18.99 -3.65 -32.96
CA LEU A 165 -19.93 -2.53 -32.95
C LEU A 165 -20.48 -2.32 -31.52
N ILE A 166 -19.77 -1.55 -30.70
CA ILE A 166 -20.29 -1.09 -29.40
C ILE A 166 -21.25 0.07 -29.64
N VAL A 167 -22.56 -0.18 -29.54
CA VAL A 167 -23.58 0.87 -29.52
C VAL A 167 -23.64 1.48 -28.12
N GLY A 168 -22.79 2.49 -27.88
CA GLY A 168 -22.74 3.21 -26.62
C GLY A 168 -23.97 4.09 -26.40
N GLN A 169 -24.93 3.64 -25.59
CA GLN A 169 -25.98 4.48 -25.03
C GLN A 169 -25.39 5.35 -23.90
N VAL A 170 -25.00 6.59 -24.21
CA VAL A 170 -24.50 7.55 -23.22
C VAL A 170 -25.66 8.15 -22.43
N SER A 171 -26.16 7.41 -21.45
CA SER A 171 -27.05 7.93 -20.41
C SER A 171 -26.21 8.72 -19.40
N GLY A 172 -26.15 10.05 -19.57
CA GLY A 172 -25.34 10.97 -18.77
C GLY A 172 -25.84 11.15 -17.33
N CYS A 173 -25.63 10.15 -16.47
CA CYS A 173 -25.85 10.27 -15.03
C CYS A 173 -24.75 11.13 -14.38
N GLY A 174 -24.90 12.45 -14.46
CA GLY A 174 -24.09 13.41 -13.72
C GLY A 174 -24.34 13.27 -12.21
N GLY A 175 -23.50 12.51 -11.51
CA GLY A 175 -23.57 12.37 -10.06
C GLY A 175 -23.42 13.72 -9.35
N PRO A 176 -24.10 13.94 -8.20
CA PRO A 176 -24.09 15.22 -7.52
C PRO A 176 -22.69 15.58 -7.03
N ARG A 177 -22.13 16.68 -7.53
CA ARG A 177 -20.87 17.26 -7.06
C ARG A 177 -21.06 17.84 -5.66
N GLY A 178 -20.79 17.03 -4.64
CA GLY A 178 -20.59 17.52 -3.28
C GLY A 178 -19.39 18.48 -3.19
N PRO A 179 -19.28 19.29 -2.12
CA PRO A 179 -18.17 20.23 -1.93
C PRO A 179 -16.85 19.47 -1.89
N SER A 180 -16.04 19.63 -2.93
CA SER A 180 -14.92 18.75 -3.24
C SER A 180 -13.86 18.72 -2.15
N ASP A 181 -13.21 17.56 -2.00
CA ASP A 181 -11.93 17.38 -1.29
C ASP A 181 -10.73 17.91 -2.11
N SER A 182 -11.00 18.87 -2.99
CA SER A 182 -10.00 19.65 -3.71
C SER A 182 -9.04 20.27 -2.70
N LEU A 183 -7.75 20.06 -2.98
CA LEU A 183 -6.62 20.67 -2.29
C LEU A 183 -6.81 22.20 -2.17
N PRO A 184 -6.20 22.86 -1.16
CA PRO A 184 -6.34 24.31 -1.00
C PRO A 184 -5.95 25.08 -2.27
N GLN A 185 -6.94 25.69 -2.92
CA GLN A 185 -6.72 26.54 -4.08
C GLN A 185 -5.97 27.80 -3.66
N GLY A 186 -4.93 28.15 -4.41
CA GLY A 186 -4.02 29.25 -4.09
C GLY A 186 -2.61 28.78 -3.74
N GLU A 187 -1.78 29.74 -3.31
CA GLU A 187 -0.34 29.58 -3.22
C GLU A 187 0.09 28.51 -2.20
N SER A 188 1.14 27.76 -2.54
CA SER A 188 1.81 26.88 -1.59
C SER A 188 2.45 27.72 -0.48
N PRO A 189 2.32 27.35 0.81
CA PRO A 189 3.09 28.01 1.86
C PRO A 189 4.58 27.69 1.69
N ARG A 190 5.45 28.57 2.22
CA ARG A 190 6.86 28.22 2.42
C ARG A 190 6.98 27.26 3.61
N PHE A 191 7.54 26.07 3.37
CA PHE A 191 7.81 25.10 4.42
C PHE A 191 9.23 25.31 4.99
N SER A 192 9.36 25.08 6.30
CA SER A 192 10.65 24.83 6.95
C SER A 192 11.13 23.40 6.62
N GLY A 193 12.36 23.06 7.02
CA GLY A 193 12.80 21.66 7.11
C GLY A 193 12.79 20.84 5.80
N MET A 194 12.81 21.52 4.65
CA MET A 194 12.83 20.88 3.32
C MET A 194 14.25 20.47 2.86
N GLY A 195 15.26 20.57 3.72
CA GLY A 195 16.66 20.39 3.35
C GLY A 195 17.22 21.55 2.50
N ASP A 196 18.46 21.39 2.04
CA ASP A 196 19.22 22.39 1.28
C ASP A 196 19.41 22.01 -0.21
N HIS A 197 18.70 20.98 -0.71
CA HIS A 197 18.77 20.56 -2.11
C HIS A 197 18.20 21.65 -3.04
N HIS A 198 18.90 21.91 -4.13
CA HIS A 198 18.66 23.05 -5.02
C HIS A 198 19.00 22.70 -6.47
N ARG A 199 18.02 22.87 -7.37
CA ARG A 199 18.21 22.74 -8.82
C ARG A 199 18.01 24.09 -9.49
N ALA A 200 19.12 24.71 -9.88
CA ALA A 200 19.10 25.98 -10.60
C ALA A 200 18.29 25.88 -11.91
N ILE A 201 17.31 26.75 -12.08
CA ILE A 201 16.50 26.88 -13.31
C ILE A 201 16.71 28.24 -13.98
N THR A 202 16.39 28.37 -15.27
CA THR A 202 16.51 29.65 -15.98
C THR A 202 15.41 30.63 -15.56
N THR A 203 15.63 31.31 -14.43
CA THR A 203 14.82 32.39 -13.86
C THR A 203 15.71 33.55 -13.38
N ARG A 204 15.11 34.71 -13.13
CA ARG A 204 15.71 35.79 -12.34
C ARG A 204 14.98 36.06 -11.02
N SER A 205 13.93 35.29 -10.74
CA SER A 205 13.08 35.43 -9.57
C SER A 205 13.54 34.47 -8.48
N THR A 206 14.14 34.99 -7.42
CA THR A 206 14.58 34.20 -6.27
C THR A 206 13.42 33.49 -5.57
N GLU A 207 12.21 34.06 -5.59
CA GLU A 207 11.00 33.38 -5.13
C GLU A 207 10.60 32.22 -6.05
N ALA A 208 10.69 32.38 -7.38
CA ALA A 208 10.36 31.30 -8.31
C ALA A 208 11.33 30.12 -8.16
N GLN A 209 12.63 30.39 -8.05
CA GLN A 209 13.65 29.38 -7.74
C GLN A 209 13.33 28.66 -6.41
N ALA A 210 13.11 29.42 -5.34
CA ALA A 210 12.85 28.85 -4.02
C ALA A 210 11.57 27.97 -3.96
N TYR A 211 10.52 28.34 -4.71
CA TYR A 211 9.31 27.51 -4.85
C TYR A 211 9.51 26.32 -5.80
N PHE A 212 10.38 26.42 -6.81
CA PHE A 212 10.76 25.29 -7.67
C PHE A 212 11.53 24.22 -6.86
N ASP A 213 12.54 24.63 -6.09
CA ASP A 213 13.32 23.73 -5.22
C ASP A 213 12.40 23.01 -4.20
N GLN A 214 11.49 23.76 -3.57
CA GLN A 214 10.46 23.19 -2.68
C GLN A 214 9.53 22.20 -3.41
N GLY A 215 9.13 22.51 -4.65
CA GLY A 215 8.31 21.61 -5.46
C GLY A 215 9.04 20.32 -5.81
N LEU A 216 10.33 20.40 -6.13
CA LEU A 216 11.16 19.26 -6.47
C LEU A 216 11.40 18.34 -5.25
N VAL A 217 11.65 18.90 -4.07
CA VAL A 217 11.72 18.10 -2.83
C VAL A 217 10.36 17.47 -2.49
N TRP A 218 9.23 18.15 -2.69
CA TRP A 218 7.91 17.53 -2.51
C TRP A 218 7.60 16.45 -3.56
N ALA A 219 8.11 16.57 -4.79
CA ALA A 219 8.05 15.54 -5.81
C ALA A 219 8.83 14.29 -5.37
N PHE A 220 10.09 14.47 -4.94
CA PHE A 220 10.89 13.40 -4.37
C PHE A 220 10.27 12.79 -3.10
N ALA A 221 9.48 13.54 -2.33
CA ALA A 221 8.71 13.03 -1.20
C ALA A 221 7.34 12.42 -1.57
N PHE A 222 7.08 12.16 -2.86
CA PHE A 222 5.79 11.72 -3.44
C PHE A 222 4.55 12.51 -2.97
N ASN A 223 4.73 13.74 -2.46
CA ASN A 223 3.66 14.69 -2.20
C ASN A 223 3.37 15.49 -3.48
N HIS A 224 3.06 14.79 -4.57
CA HIS A 224 2.84 15.36 -5.89
C HIS A 224 1.79 16.48 -5.87
N ASP A 225 0.78 16.35 -5.01
CA ASP A 225 -0.27 17.34 -4.77
C ASP A 225 0.28 18.69 -4.27
N GLU A 226 1.26 18.70 -3.35
CA GLU A 226 1.92 19.93 -2.87
C GLU A 226 3.08 20.37 -3.76
N ALA A 227 3.71 19.43 -4.47
CA ALA A 227 4.70 19.72 -5.50
C ALA A 227 4.08 20.58 -6.61
N ILE A 228 2.92 20.17 -7.16
CA ILE A 228 2.15 20.96 -8.14
C ILE A 228 1.83 22.35 -7.59
N ARG A 229 1.32 22.47 -6.36
CA ARG A 229 1.03 23.79 -5.74
C ARG A 229 2.28 24.66 -5.61
N SER A 230 3.43 24.07 -5.29
CA SER A 230 4.72 24.76 -5.21
C SER A 230 5.18 25.24 -6.59
N PHE A 231 5.15 24.35 -7.59
CA PHE A 231 5.50 24.64 -8.97
C PHE A 231 4.58 25.70 -9.62
N GLU A 232 3.26 25.64 -9.42
CA GLU A 232 2.36 26.70 -9.86
C GLU A 232 2.67 28.05 -9.18
N THR A 233 3.13 28.02 -7.91
CA THR A 233 3.51 29.25 -7.20
C THR A 233 4.81 29.81 -7.76
N ALA A 234 5.78 28.97 -8.14
CA ALA A 234 6.95 29.39 -8.91
C ALA A 234 6.55 29.98 -10.28
N ALA A 235 5.61 29.37 -11.00
CA ALA A 235 5.10 29.90 -12.28
C ALA A 235 4.38 31.26 -12.12
N ARG A 236 3.73 31.51 -10.97
CA ARG A 236 3.17 32.84 -10.62
C ARG A 236 4.26 33.88 -10.27
N ARG A 237 5.46 33.45 -9.87
CA ARG A 237 6.60 34.32 -9.48
C ARG A 237 7.62 34.55 -10.59
N ASP A 238 7.64 33.71 -11.62
CA ASP A 238 8.26 33.99 -12.92
C ASP A 238 7.40 33.38 -14.04
N PRO A 239 6.45 34.15 -14.62
CA PRO A 239 5.58 33.68 -15.70
C PRO A 239 6.29 33.33 -17.00
N ASP A 240 7.59 33.63 -17.14
CA ASP A 240 8.41 33.31 -18.31
C ASP A 240 9.26 32.04 -18.11
N ALA A 241 9.39 31.52 -16.89
CA ALA A 241 10.18 30.32 -16.60
C ALA A 241 9.48 29.04 -17.08
N ALA A 242 10.20 28.17 -17.79
CA ALA A 242 9.65 26.92 -18.34
C ALA A 242 9.56 25.79 -17.30
N MET A 243 10.56 25.68 -16.42
CA MET A 243 10.69 24.55 -15.49
C MET A 243 9.59 24.42 -14.43
N PRO A 244 9.00 25.50 -13.89
CA PRO A 244 7.80 25.38 -13.05
C PRO A 244 6.66 24.62 -13.73
N TRP A 245 6.40 24.89 -15.02
CA TRP A 245 5.38 24.18 -15.77
C TRP A 245 5.76 22.72 -16.06
N TRP A 246 7.04 22.43 -16.30
CA TRP A 246 7.56 21.06 -16.39
C TRP A 246 7.37 20.28 -15.09
N GLY A 247 7.63 20.89 -13.93
CA GLY A 247 7.47 20.24 -12.62
C GLY A 247 6.02 19.91 -12.30
N ALA A 248 5.08 20.82 -12.62
CA ALA A 248 3.66 20.54 -12.53
C ALA A 248 3.23 19.40 -13.47
N ALA A 249 3.72 19.39 -14.71
CA ALA A 249 3.48 18.31 -15.66
C ALA A 249 4.08 16.96 -15.21
N LEU A 250 5.24 16.97 -14.55
CA LEU A 250 5.86 15.77 -13.98
C LEU A 250 4.99 15.18 -12.87
N CYS A 251 4.61 15.97 -11.87
CA CYS A 251 3.85 15.50 -10.71
C CYS A 251 2.37 15.19 -10.99
N HIS A 252 1.81 15.62 -12.12
CA HIS A 252 0.54 15.08 -12.60
C HIS A 252 0.66 13.63 -13.12
N GLY A 253 1.88 13.16 -13.42
CA GLY A 253 2.19 11.82 -13.89
C GLY A 253 2.05 10.70 -12.85
N PRO A 254 2.26 9.45 -13.29
CA PRO A 254 2.37 8.30 -12.39
C PRO A 254 3.69 8.32 -11.61
N HIS A 255 3.79 7.39 -10.67
CA HIS A 255 5.04 6.98 -10.02
C HIS A 255 4.86 5.54 -9.48
N ILE A 256 5.94 4.88 -9.05
CA ILE A 256 5.94 3.49 -8.53
C ILE A 256 4.79 3.16 -7.54
N ASN A 257 4.39 4.12 -6.72
CA ASN A 257 3.35 3.97 -5.68
C ASN A 257 1.95 4.44 -6.11
N TYR A 258 1.82 5.09 -7.27
CA TYR A 258 0.54 5.40 -7.91
C TYR A 258 0.69 5.31 -9.44
N PRO A 259 0.69 4.10 -10.03
CA PRO A 259 0.84 3.91 -11.47
C PRO A 259 -0.41 4.30 -12.28
N MET A 260 -1.46 4.85 -11.65
CA MET A 260 -2.70 5.22 -12.32
C MET A 260 -2.65 6.63 -12.90
N MET A 261 -3.21 6.79 -14.11
CA MET A 261 -3.39 8.09 -14.76
C MET A 261 -4.88 8.36 -15.05
N PRO A 262 -5.64 8.91 -14.08
CA PRO A 262 -7.00 9.39 -14.31
C PRO A 262 -7.03 10.46 -15.42
N ALA A 263 -8.10 10.48 -16.23
CA ALA A 263 -8.20 11.36 -17.40
C ALA A 263 -7.96 12.86 -17.09
N GLU A 264 -8.43 13.35 -15.94
CA GLU A 264 -8.18 14.74 -15.50
C GLU A 264 -6.70 15.00 -15.17
N ARG A 265 -5.97 14.02 -14.59
CA ARG A 265 -4.51 14.13 -14.40
C ARG A 265 -3.78 14.11 -15.75
N SER A 266 -4.15 13.23 -16.67
CA SER A 266 -3.57 13.20 -18.03
C SER A 266 -3.75 14.53 -18.77
N LYS A 267 -4.94 15.12 -18.67
CA LYS A 267 -5.27 16.42 -19.28
C LYS A 267 -4.50 17.57 -18.63
N ALA A 268 -4.39 17.58 -17.30
CA ALA A 268 -3.62 18.59 -16.57
C ALA A 268 -2.11 18.49 -16.85
N ALA A 269 -1.56 17.26 -16.90
CA ALA A 269 -0.18 16.99 -17.29
C ALA A 269 0.13 17.53 -18.70
N TRP A 270 -0.74 17.24 -19.67
CA TRP A 270 -0.61 17.73 -21.04
C TRP A 270 -0.70 19.26 -21.13
N ALA A 271 -1.62 19.90 -20.41
CA ALA A 271 -1.75 21.35 -20.39
C ALA A 271 -0.51 22.04 -19.80
N ALA A 272 -0.03 21.58 -18.64
CA ALA A 272 1.20 22.09 -18.03
C ALA A 272 2.43 21.85 -18.92
N LEU A 273 2.50 20.72 -19.62
CA LEU A 273 3.55 20.45 -20.61
C LEU A 273 3.53 21.47 -21.76
N GLN A 274 2.37 21.84 -22.30
CA GLN A 274 2.31 22.86 -23.37
C GLN A 274 2.77 24.24 -22.87
N GLU A 275 2.46 24.62 -21.62
CA GLU A 275 2.99 25.85 -21.02
C GLU A 275 4.52 25.80 -20.86
N ALA A 276 5.10 24.65 -20.50
CA ALA A 276 6.56 24.47 -20.47
C ALA A 276 7.18 24.63 -21.87
N ARG A 277 6.58 23.97 -22.89
CA ARG A 277 7.04 24.03 -24.29
C ARG A 277 6.90 25.42 -24.90
N ALA A 278 5.86 26.18 -24.56
CA ALA A 278 5.70 27.58 -24.98
C ALA A 278 6.85 28.50 -24.51
N ARG A 279 7.56 28.11 -23.44
CA ARG A 279 8.68 28.86 -22.84
C ARG A 279 10.06 28.27 -23.13
N ILE A 280 10.13 27.11 -23.80
CA ILE A 280 11.36 26.33 -24.02
C ILE A 280 12.51 27.11 -24.68
N GLY A 281 12.19 28.12 -25.50
CA GLY A 281 13.18 28.98 -26.16
C GLY A 281 14.04 29.82 -25.21
N ARG A 282 13.64 29.98 -23.93
CA ARG A 282 14.44 30.67 -22.90
C ARG A 282 15.21 29.71 -21.99
N ALA A 283 14.78 28.46 -21.89
CA ALA A 283 15.30 27.48 -20.94
C ALA A 283 16.73 27.05 -21.27
N SER A 284 17.54 26.67 -20.28
CA SER A 284 18.92 26.20 -20.47
C SER A 284 18.99 24.83 -21.20
N PRO A 285 20.16 24.37 -21.69
CA PRO A 285 20.25 23.14 -22.47
C PRO A 285 19.61 21.92 -21.79
N VAL A 286 19.91 21.68 -20.51
CA VAL A 286 19.37 20.54 -19.74
C VAL A 286 17.86 20.66 -19.50
N GLU A 287 17.36 21.87 -19.24
CA GLU A 287 15.93 22.14 -19.10
C GLU A 287 15.16 21.82 -20.39
N ARG A 288 15.71 22.21 -21.55
CA ARG A 288 15.09 21.90 -22.86
C ARG A 288 15.04 20.41 -23.15
N ASP A 289 16.11 19.67 -22.81
CA ASP A 289 16.15 18.22 -22.97
C ASP A 289 15.13 17.53 -22.04
N LEU A 290 15.02 17.96 -20.78
CA LEU A 290 14.02 17.46 -19.82
C LEU A 290 12.57 17.75 -20.26
N ILE A 291 12.31 18.89 -20.90
CA ILE A 291 10.97 19.25 -21.43
C ILE A 291 10.61 18.39 -22.66
N GLU A 292 11.52 18.18 -23.60
CA GLU A 292 11.25 17.30 -24.75
C GLU A 292 11.23 15.81 -24.34
N ALA A 293 11.96 15.39 -23.30
CA ALA A 293 11.84 14.04 -22.74
C ALA A 293 10.48 13.80 -22.05
N LEU A 294 10.02 14.74 -21.21
CA LEU A 294 8.68 14.66 -20.62
C LEU A 294 7.57 14.72 -21.69
N SER A 295 7.85 15.32 -22.86
CA SER A 295 6.94 15.30 -24.01
C SER A 295 6.68 13.91 -24.60
N ALA A 296 7.48 12.89 -24.24
CA ALA A 296 7.22 11.50 -24.57
C ALA A 296 6.31 10.76 -23.57
N ARG A 297 6.10 11.30 -22.34
CA ARG A 297 5.29 10.66 -21.28
C ARG A 297 3.78 10.84 -21.50
N TYR A 298 3.35 11.81 -22.31
CA TYR A 298 1.95 12.23 -22.44
C TYR A 298 1.46 12.39 -23.88
N ALA A 299 0.15 12.26 -24.08
CA ALA A 299 -0.55 12.53 -25.33
C ALA A 299 -1.99 13.00 -25.04
N ASP A 300 -2.58 13.75 -25.98
CA ASP A 300 -3.98 14.19 -25.92
C ASP A 300 -4.68 13.87 -27.27
N PRO A 301 -5.77 13.08 -27.28
CA PRO A 301 -6.33 12.36 -26.13
C PRO A 301 -5.38 11.27 -25.59
N PRO A 302 -5.38 10.99 -24.27
CA PRO A 302 -4.54 9.94 -23.70
C PRO A 302 -4.96 8.55 -24.21
N PRO A 303 -4.02 7.65 -24.51
CA PRO A 303 -4.32 6.31 -24.96
C PRO A 303 -4.87 5.43 -23.82
N ALA A 304 -5.67 4.42 -24.18
CA ALA A 304 -6.18 3.43 -23.23
C ALA A 304 -5.08 2.50 -22.67
N ASP A 305 -4.03 2.24 -23.47
CA ASP A 305 -2.77 1.65 -22.99
C ASP A 305 -1.69 2.73 -22.99
N ARG A 306 -1.18 3.03 -21.79
CA ARG A 306 -0.10 4.00 -21.56
C ARG A 306 1.30 3.39 -21.73
N ARG A 307 1.43 2.05 -21.75
CA ARG A 307 2.74 1.36 -21.76
C ARG A 307 3.71 1.86 -22.85
N PRO A 308 3.28 2.20 -24.08
CA PRO A 308 4.17 2.78 -25.09
C PRO A 308 4.73 4.16 -24.73
N LEU A 309 3.96 4.99 -24.01
CA LEU A 309 4.40 6.31 -23.54
C LEU A 309 5.40 6.19 -22.39
N ASP A 310 5.20 5.25 -21.46
CA ASP A 310 6.17 5.01 -20.38
C ASP A 310 7.53 4.58 -20.94
N VAL A 311 7.52 3.65 -21.92
CA VAL A 311 8.73 3.23 -22.64
C VAL A 311 9.38 4.39 -23.40
N ALA A 312 8.59 5.25 -24.03
CA ALA A 312 9.10 6.41 -24.76
C ALA A 312 9.73 7.46 -23.81
N TYR A 313 9.09 7.76 -22.68
CA TYR A 313 9.63 8.63 -21.63
C TYR A 313 10.96 8.08 -21.07
N ALA A 314 11.00 6.81 -20.69
CA ALA A 314 12.23 6.18 -20.22
C ALA A 314 13.36 6.18 -21.26
N SER A 315 13.04 5.96 -22.54
CA SER A 315 14.02 6.04 -23.63
C SER A 315 14.55 7.48 -23.84
N ALA A 316 13.70 8.49 -23.66
CA ALA A 316 14.10 9.89 -23.76
C ALA A 316 14.90 10.36 -22.53
N MET A 317 14.58 9.85 -21.34
CA MET A 317 15.38 10.06 -20.13
C MET A 317 16.74 9.36 -20.19
N GLU A 318 16.86 8.19 -20.82
CA GLU A 318 18.16 7.57 -21.12
C GLU A 318 19.02 8.52 -22.00
N ALA A 319 18.41 9.12 -23.03
CA ALA A 319 19.09 10.07 -23.89
C ALA A 319 19.51 11.36 -23.15
N CYS A 320 18.72 11.83 -22.18
CA CYS A 320 19.07 12.95 -21.32
C CYS A 320 20.25 12.60 -20.40
N TRP A 321 20.19 11.46 -19.71
CA TRP A 321 21.27 10.99 -18.82
C TRP A 321 22.58 10.76 -19.57
N ARG A 322 22.54 10.22 -20.78
CA ARG A 322 23.73 10.05 -21.64
C ARG A 322 24.31 11.37 -22.18
N LYS A 323 23.61 12.48 -22.02
CA LYS A 323 24.03 13.83 -22.44
C LYS A 323 24.49 14.68 -21.25
N HIS A 324 23.87 14.50 -20.08
CA HIS A 324 24.14 15.20 -18.82
C HIS A 324 24.55 14.18 -17.74
N GLY A 325 25.62 13.43 -18.03
CA GLY A 325 26.10 12.28 -17.22
C GLY A 325 26.71 12.64 -15.86
N ASP A 326 26.61 13.91 -15.48
CA ASP A 326 27.10 14.56 -14.27
C ASP A 326 25.98 15.30 -13.49
N ASP A 327 24.72 15.19 -13.94
CA ASP A 327 23.54 15.77 -13.29
C ASP A 327 22.77 14.71 -12.45
N ALA A 328 22.72 14.90 -11.12
CA ALA A 328 22.11 13.95 -10.18
C ALA A 328 20.58 13.90 -10.26
N ASP A 329 19.91 15.00 -10.62
CA ASP A 329 18.47 15.00 -10.87
C ASP A 329 18.16 14.20 -12.13
N VAL A 330 18.90 14.42 -13.22
CA VAL A 330 18.70 13.72 -14.49
C VAL A 330 18.91 12.21 -14.32
N ALA A 331 19.92 11.80 -13.54
CA ALA A 331 20.11 10.40 -13.15
C ALA A 331 18.91 9.87 -12.35
N THR A 332 18.43 10.62 -11.35
CA THR A 332 17.32 10.21 -10.48
C THR A 332 16.00 10.09 -11.25
N LEU A 333 15.70 11.04 -12.12
CA LEU A 333 14.54 11.05 -13.00
C LEU A 333 14.62 9.93 -14.05
N TYR A 334 15.83 9.59 -14.51
CA TYR A 334 16.01 8.42 -15.36
C TYR A 334 15.70 7.12 -14.58
N ALA A 335 16.23 6.97 -13.36
CA ALA A 335 15.91 5.81 -12.52
C ALA A 335 14.40 5.71 -12.19
N GLU A 336 13.72 6.82 -11.88
CA GLU A 336 12.25 6.89 -11.74
C GLU A 336 11.56 6.34 -13.00
N SER A 337 11.92 6.87 -14.17
CA SER A 337 11.33 6.46 -15.45
C SER A 337 11.52 4.97 -15.76
N LEU A 338 12.60 4.35 -15.25
CA LEU A 338 12.84 2.91 -15.37
C LEU A 338 12.03 2.09 -14.35
N MET A 339 11.90 2.56 -13.11
CA MET A 339 11.09 1.92 -12.07
C MET A 339 9.60 1.90 -12.44
N ASP A 340 9.09 2.96 -13.07
CA ASP A 340 7.73 3.05 -13.61
C ASP A 340 7.42 2.03 -14.72
N LEU A 341 8.44 1.41 -15.34
CA LEU A 341 8.26 0.33 -16.32
C LEU A 341 7.95 -1.03 -15.68
N GLN A 342 8.22 -1.16 -14.37
CA GLN A 342 8.15 -2.39 -13.57
C GLN A 342 7.90 -2.05 -12.08
N PRO A 343 6.81 -1.32 -11.76
CA PRO A 343 6.56 -0.82 -10.41
C PRO A 343 6.36 -1.97 -9.42
N TRP A 344 7.06 -1.91 -8.28
CA TRP A 344 7.20 -2.98 -7.28
C TRP A 344 7.77 -4.33 -7.79
N ASP A 345 8.02 -4.48 -9.09
CA ASP A 345 8.38 -5.75 -9.73
C ASP A 345 9.89 -5.90 -10.00
N LEU A 346 10.71 -5.38 -9.08
CA LEU A 346 12.16 -5.23 -9.27
C LEU A 346 12.97 -6.52 -9.00
N TRP A 347 12.45 -7.43 -8.19
CA TRP A 347 13.12 -8.65 -7.73
C TRP A 347 12.20 -9.87 -7.81
N THR A 348 12.74 -11.06 -7.99
CA THR A 348 12.01 -12.33 -7.78
C THR A 348 12.04 -12.73 -6.31
N HIS A 349 11.12 -13.60 -5.88
CA HIS A 349 11.18 -14.27 -4.57
C HIS A 349 12.53 -14.97 -4.30
N GLY A 350 13.20 -15.45 -5.35
CA GLY A 350 14.56 -16.00 -5.29
C GLY A 350 15.69 -14.95 -5.29
N GLY A 351 15.38 -13.69 -5.00
CA GLY A 351 16.34 -12.58 -4.91
C GLY A 351 17.05 -12.20 -6.21
N GLN A 352 16.54 -12.62 -7.38
CA GLN A 352 17.15 -12.29 -8.67
C GLN A 352 16.59 -10.96 -9.21
N PRO A 353 17.42 -10.07 -9.78
CA PRO A 353 16.94 -8.81 -10.35
C PRO A 353 16.08 -9.06 -11.60
N LYS A 354 15.04 -8.25 -11.77
CA LYS A 354 14.08 -8.34 -12.89
C LYS A 354 14.23 -7.17 -13.86
N GLY A 355 14.03 -7.42 -15.16
CA GLY A 355 13.97 -6.38 -16.20
C GLY A 355 15.20 -5.46 -16.21
N ARG A 356 15.03 -4.18 -15.85
CA ARG A 356 16.11 -3.16 -15.80
C ARG A 356 16.63 -2.87 -14.38
N THR A 357 16.38 -3.72 -13.38
CA THR A 357 16.79 -3.47 -11.96
C THR A 357 18.30 -3.22 -11.78
N GLU A 358 19.17 -3.96 -12.47
CA GLU A 358 20.63 -3.72 -12.37
C GLU A 358 21.04 -2.34 -12.89
N GLU A 359 20.33 -1.84 -13.91
CA GLU A 359 20.55 -0.51 -14.48
C GLU A 359 20.00 0.60 -13.57
N ILE A 360 18.80 0.41 -13.00
CA ILE A 360 18.21 1.29 -11.97
C ILE A 360 19.21 1.50 -10.83
N LEU A 361 19.78 0.40 -10.30
CA LEU A 361 20.78 0.45 -9.24
C LEU A 361 22.06 1.17 -9.68
N ALA A 362 22.58 0.89 -10.87
CA ALA A 362 23.81 1.52 -11.38
C ALA A 362 23.66 3.04 -11.62
N VAL A 363 22.48 3.49 -12.05
CA VAL A 363 22.12 4.91 -12.23
C VAL A 363 21.94 5.62 -10.88
N LEU A 364 21.23 5.02 -9.94
CA LEU A 364 21.07 5.57 -8.59
C LEU A 364 22.41 5.66 -7.84
N GLU A 365 23.27 4.65 -7.97
CA GLU A 365 24.65 4.72 -7.46
C GLU A 365 25.52 5.74 -8.20
N ALA A 366 25.19 6.15 -9.43
CA ALA A 366 25.84 7.28 -10.10
C ALA A 366 25.37 8.62 -9.51
N ALA A 367 24.06 8.81 -9.34
CA ALA A 367 23.49 9.98 -8.68
C ALA A 367 24.09 10.19 -7.28
N LEU A 368 24.16 9.12 -6.47
CA LEU A 368 24.73 9.16 -5.11
C LEU A 368 26.27 9.29 -5.06
N ARG A 369 26.97 9.17 -6.20
CA ARG A 369 28.40 9.54 -6.32
C ARG A 369 28.59 11.00 -6.70
N ILE A 370 27.64 11.59 -7.42
CA ILE A 370 27.63 13.00 -7.83
C ILE A 370 27.19 13.88 -6.65
N GLU A 371 26.00 13.63 -6.11
CA GLU A 371 25.41 14.34 -4.97
C GLU A 371 25.00 13.31 -3.90
N PRO A 372 25.88 12.99 -2.94
CA PRO A 372 25.58 11.96 -1.94
C PRO A 372 24.45 12.32 -0.96
N ASP A 373 24.03 13.59 -0.91
CA ASP A 373 22.86 14.07 -0.14
C ASP A 373 21.60 14.24 -1.02
N HIS A 374 21.57 13.72 -2.26
CA HIS A 374 20.43 13.92 -3.18
C HIS A 374 19.16 13.21 -2.69
N PRO A 375 18.09 13.93 -2.26
CA PRO A 375 16.96 13.33 -1.55
C PRO A 375 16.20 12.30 -2.39
N GLY A 376 15.97 12.58 -3.67
CA GLY A 376 15.31 11.65 -4.59
C GLY A 376 16.12 10.40 -4.88
N ALA A 377 17.45 10.50 -4.97
CA ALA A 377 18.30 9.33 -5.22
C ALA A 377 18.39 8.43 -3.99
N LEU A 378 18.52 9.03 -2.79
CA LEU A 378 18.51 8.31 -1.52
C LEU A 378 17.18 7.57 -1.31
N HIS A 379 16.06 8.20 -1.67
CA HIS A 379 14.73 7.60 -1.61
C HIS A 379 14.59 6.43 -2.60
N LEU A 380 14.77 6.66 -3.90
CA LEU A 380 14.57 5.60 -4.90
C LEU A 380 15.55 4.43 -4.73
N TYR A 381 16.74 4.67 -4.18
CA TYR A 381 17.71 3.61 -3.87
C TYR A 381 17.31 2.74 -2.67
N ILE A 382 16.46 3.23 -1.76
CA ILE A 382 15.82 2.38 -0.73
C ILE A 382 14.81 1.45 -1.41
N HIS A 383 13.87 2.00 -2.17
CA HIS A 383 12.87 1.23 -2.93
C HIS A 383 13.49 0.22 -3.92
N ALA A 384 14.65 0.54 -4.52
CA ALA A 384 15.36 -0.39 -5.39
C ALA A 384 16.03 -1.59 -4.67
N VAL A 385 16.18 -1.54 -3.34
CA VAL A 385 17.05 -2.44 -2.56
C VAL A 385 16.32 -3.17 -1.42
N GLU A 386 15.20 -2.64 -0.90
CA GLU A 386 14.46 -3.22 0.24
C GLU A 386 13.97 -4.67 0.03
N ALA A 387 13.47 -4.98 -1.17
CA ALA A 387 13.05 -6.32 -1.59
C ALA A 387 14.21 -7.23 -2.04
N SER A 388 15.44 -6.75 -2.06
CA SER A 388 16.61 -7.51 -2.53
C SER A 388 17.07 -8.57 -1.51
N PRO A 389 17.90 -9.55 -1.89
CA PRO A 389 18.54 -10.47 -0.93
C PRO A 389 19.67 -9.80 -0.10
N ALA A 390 19.90 -8.49 -0.24
CA ALA A 390 20.95 -7.76 0.46
C ALA A 390 20.50 -6.33 0.87
N PRO A 391 19.38 -6.17 1.62
CA PRO A 391 18.77 -4.85 1.89
C PRO A 391 19.71 -3.90 2.64
N GLY A 392 20.63 -4.44 3.46
CA GLY A 392 21.68 -3.67 4.14
C GLY A 392 22.60 -2.85 3.21
N ARG A 393 22.64 -3.14 1.89
CA ARG A 393 23.32 -2.32 0.87
C ARG A 393 22.83 -0.86 0.88
N ALA A 394 21.56 -0.61 1.20
CA ALA A 394 20.97 0.73 1.27
C ALA A 394 21.04 1.37 2.68
N GLN A 395 21.59 0.71 3.70
CA GLN A 395 21.63 1.24 5.07
C GLN A 395 22.37 2.59 5.17
N ALA A 396 23.40 2.80 4.35
CA ALA A 396 24.12 4.07 4.28
C ALA A 396 23.24 5.21 3.72
N ALA A 397 22.43 4.93 2.70
CA ALA A 397 21.47 5.88 2.14
C ALA A 397 20.34 6.19 3.13
N ALA A 398 19.75 5.15 3.72
CA ALA A 398 18.75 5.25 4.78
C ALA A 398 19.23 6.14 5.93
N ASN A 399 20.45 5.93 6.44
CA ASN A 399 20.99 6.72 7.56
C ASN A 399 21.35 8.18 7.20
N ARG A 400 21.42 8.51 5.92
CA ARG A 400 21.65 9.86 5.38
C ARG A 400 20.32 10.60 5.20
N LEU A 401 19.38 9.98 4.50
CA LEU A 401 18.02 10.51 4.27
C LEU A 401 17.28 10.84 5.57
N ARG A 402 17.44 9.99 6.60
CA ARG A 402 16.85 10.08 7.95
C ARG A 402 16.80 11.48 8.58
N ARG A 403 17.73 12.37 8.23
CA ARG A 403 17.83 13.73 8.80
C ARG A 403 17.91 14.84 7.75
N LEU A 404 17.77 14.51 6.47
CA LEU A 404 17.99 15.41 5.34
C LEU A 404 16.81 16.35 5.11
N VAL A 405 15.58 15.81 5.13
CA VAL A 405 14.33 16.54 4.85
C VAL A 405 13.34 16.39 6.02
N PRO A 406 13.66 16.91 7.22
CA PRO A 406 12.94 16.61 8.46
C PRO A 406 11.45 17.02 8.51
N ASP A 407 10.97 17.87 7.60
CA ASP A 407 9.55 18.27 7.51
C ASP A 407 8.75 17.52 6.42
N ALA A 408 9.38 16.67 5.60
CA ALA A 408 8.70 15.81 4.63
C ALA A 408 8.47 14.41 5.20
N GLY A 409 7.26 14.16 5.75
CA GLY A 409 6.94 12.95 6.50
C GLY A 409 7.32 11.63 5.80
N HIS A 410 7.03 11.51 4.50
CA HIS A 410 7.40 10.30 3.75
C HIS A 410 8.94 10.09 3.70
N LEU A 411 9.74 11.10 3.34
CA LEU A 411 11.21 10.98 3.32
C LEU A 411 11.82 10.70 4.71
N VAL A 412 11.20 11.22 5.78
CA VAL A 412 11.59 10.90 7.16
C VAL A 412 11.33 9.42 7.47
N HIS A 413 10.22 8.84 7.00
CA HIS A 413 9.90 7.43 7.26
C HIS A 413 10.72 6.45 6.40
N MET A 414 11.10 6.79 5.16
CA MET A 414 11.75 5.86 4.21
C MET A 414 12.91 5.00 4.76
N PRO A 415 13.80 5.47 5.66
CA PRO A 415 14.82 4.62 6.28
C PRO A 415 14.28 3.36 6.98
N SER A 416 13.01 3.40 7.40
CA SER A 416 12.31 2.30 8.09
C SER A 416 12.23 1.03 7.26
N HIS A 417 12.15 1.14 5.93
CA HIS A 417 12.10 0.01 5.01
C HIS A 417 13.35 -0.86 5.18
N ILE A 418 14.53 -0.24 5.05
CA ILE A 418 15.79 -0.93 5.28
C ILE A 418 15.92 -1.39 6.74
N ASP A 419 15.54 -0.53 7.70
CA ASP A 419 15.67 -0.84 9.13
C ASP A 419 14.91 -2.13 9.52
N VAL A 420 13.66 -2.34 9.09
CA VAL A 420 12.93 -3.58 9.42
C VAL A 420 13.52 -4.80 8.71
N ARG A 421 13.97 -4.65 7.46
CA ARG A 421 14.60 -5.73 6.66
C ARG A 421 15.98 -6.16 7.17
N VAL A 422 16.58 -5.41 8.10
CA VAL A 422 17.81 -5.80 8.82
C VAL A 422 17.60 -5.97 10.33
N GLY A 423 16.35 -6.04 10.81
CA GLY A 423 16.02 -6.30 12.22
C GLY A 423 16.16 -5.11 13.18
N GLN A 424 16.36 -3.89 12.67
CA GLN A 424 16.45 -2.66 13.46
C GLN A 424 15.07 -2.04 13.74
N TYR A 425 14.11 -2.84 14.21
CA TYR A 425 12.72 -2.41 14.47
C TYR A 425 12.62 -1.16 15.38
N ALA A 426 13.58 -0.98 16.30
CA ALA A 426 13.66 0.20 17.15
C ALA A 426 14.03 1.49 16.39
N ALA A 427 14.89 1.40 15.37
CA ALA A 427 15.24 2.54 14.52
C ALA A 427 14.08 2.91 13.59
N ALA A 428 13.35 1.91 13.10
CA ALA A 428 12.11 2.08 12.33
C ALA A 428 11.01 2.75 13.16
N SER A 429 10.71 2.25 14.37
CA SER A 429 9.65 2.86 15.21
C SER A 429 9.99 4.29 15.61
N ASP A 430 11.23 4.56 16.01
CA ASP A 430 11.70 5.91 16.33
C ASP A 430 11.59 6.87 15.12
N GLN A 431 11.74 6.37 13.88
CA GLN A 431 11.58 7.19 12.69
C GLN A 431 10.13 7.46 12.30
N ASN A 432 9.24 6.49 12.50
CA ASN A 432 7.83 6.72 12.21
C ASN A 432 7.20 7.64 13.27
N GLU A 433 7.65 7.61 14.53
CA GLU A 433 7.29 8.64 15.53
C GLU A 433 7.68 10.07 15.07
N LEU A 434 8.81 10.23 14.38
CA LEU A 434 9.24 11.52 13.80
C LEU A 434 8.48 11.88 12.52
N ALA A 435 8.27 10.92 11.61
CA ALA A 435 7.51 11.10 10.37
C ALA A 435 6.07 11.55 10.64
N ILE A 436 5.41 10.93 11.63
CA ILE A 436 4.06 11.30 12.07
C ILE A 436 4.01 12.73 12.61
N GLU A 437 5.05 13.23 13.31
CA GLU A 437 5.06 14.64 13.74
C GLU A 437 5.42 15.61 12.60
N ALA A 438 6.16 15.19 11.58
CA ALA A 438 6.33 15.95 10.34
C ALA A 438 4.99 16.06 9.59
N ASP A 439 4.26 14.97 9.44
CA ASP A 439 2.90 14.93 8.89
C ASP A 439 1.91 15.79 9.69
N ARG A 440 2.02 15.84 11.02
CA ARG A 440 1.23 16.75 11.85
C ARG A 440 1.65 18.21 11.67
N ARG A 441 2.93 18.53 11.37
CA ARG A 441 3.35 19.89 10.97
C ARG A 441 2.74 20.27 9.61
N TYR A 442 2.88 19.40 8.61
CA TYR A 442 2.28 19.57 7.29
C TYR A 442 0.76 19.78 7.36
N ARG A 443 0.03 18.93 8.08
CA ARG A 443 -1.44 19.01 8.25
C ARG A 443 -1.92 20.30 8.93
N ARG A 444 -1.07 21.01 9.68
CA ARG A 444 -1.39 22.33 10.26
C ARG A 444 -1.36 23.47 9.22
N LEU A 445 -0.63 23.29 8.12
CA LEU A 445 -0.53 24.25 7.01
C LEU A 445 -1.46 23.88 5.84
N VAL A 446 -1.56 22.58 5.54
CA VAL A 446 -2.33 22.02 4.42
C VAL A 446 -3.34 21.01 5.00
N PRO A 447 -4.53 21.44 5.44
CA PRO A 447 -5.43 20.60 6.26
C PRO A 447 -6.17 19.51 5.48
N ARG A 448 -6.33 19.65 4.16
CA ARG A 448 -6.87 18.62 3.26
C ARG A 448 -5.72 17.98 2.49
N GLN A 449 -5.71 16.65 2.38
CA GLN A 449 -4.73 15.88 1.63
C GLN A 449 -5.47 14.93 0.69
N GLY A 450 -5.05 14.89 -0.57
CA GLY A 450 -5.46 13.89 -1.56
C GLY A 450 -4.72 12.57 -1.34
N PHE A 451 -4.06 12.05 -2.37
CA PHE A 451 -3.37 10.75 -2.30
C PHE A 451 -2.31 10.69 -1.20
N TYR A 452 -1.65 11.81 -0.88
CA TYR A 452 -0.66 11.88 0.20
C TYR A 452 -1.20 11.41 1.58
N ARG A 453 -2.53 11.39 1.80
CA ARG A 453 -3.12 10.75 3.00
C ARG A 453 -2.67 9.31 3.17
N VAL A 454 -2.49 8.55 2.08
CA VAL A 454 -2.06 7.15 2.12
C VAL A 454 -0.67 7.03 2.77
N TYR A 455 0.29 7.91 2.45
CA TYR A 455 1.59 7.94 3.12
C TYR A 455 1.49 8.30 4.60
N MET A 456 0.60 9.23 4.98
CA MET A 456 0.36 9.54 6.39
C MET A 456 -0.19 8.34 7.17
N LEU A 457 -1.05 7.51 6.54
CA LEU A 457 -1.51 6.24 7.13
C LEU A 457 -0.36 5.23 7.19
N HIS A 458 0.41 5.10 6.12
CA HIS A 458 1.54 4.19 6.00
C HIS A 458 2.62 4.43 7.08
N ASN A 459 2.91 5.70 7.42
CA ASN A 459 3.79 6.07 8.55
C ASN A 459 3.25 5.54 9.90
N HIS A 460 1.94 5.65 10.14
CA HIS A 460 1.32 5.03 11.33
C HIS A 460 1.29 3.50 11.26
N HIS A 461 1.14 2.91 10.06
CA HIS A 461 1.15 1.45 9.86
C HIS A 461 2.53 0.86 10.19
N PHE A 462 3.60 1.47 9.69
CA PHE A 462 4.98 1.11 10.02
C PHE A 462 5.26 1.25 11.52
N LEU A 463 4.76 2.30 12.19
CA LEU A 463 4.89 2.42 13.65
C LEU A 463 4.14 1.30 14.39
N ALA A 464 2.93 0.95 13.95
CA ALA A 464 2.17 -0.16 14.55
C ALA A 464 2.90 -1.51 14.38
N PHE A 465 3.40 -1.81 13.18
CA PHE A 465 4.14 -3.03 12.87
C PHE A 465 5.46 -3.13 13.65
N SER A 466 6.31 -2.09 13.58
CA SER A 466 7.59 -2.08 14.31
C SER A 466 7.38 -2.22 15.83
N CYS A 467 6.38 -1.53 16.40
CA CYS A 467 6.02 -1.71 17.82
C CYS A 467 5.45 -3.10 18.13
N MET A 468 4.77 -3.79 17.19
CA MET A 468 4.40 -5.21 17.35
C MET A 468 5.63 -6.12 17.42
N MET A 469 6.68 -5.85 16.63
CA MET A 469 7.93 -6.62 16.61
C MET A 469 8.81 -6.36 17.85
N GLU A 470 8.83 -5.11 18.35
CA GLU A 470 9.50 -4.71 19.61
C GLU A 470 8.78 -5.16 20.89
N GLY A 471 7.54 -5.66 20.81
CA GLY A 471 6.73 -6.00 21.98
C GLY A 471 6.15 -4.78 22.73
N ARG A 472 5.97 -3.65 22.06
CA ARG A 472 5.43 -2.38 22.60
C ARG A 472 3.92 -2.29 22.35
N MET A 473 3.10 -3.05 23.09
CA MET A 473 1.65 -3.12 22.93
C MET A 473 0.96 -1.75 22.99
N ALA A 474 1.31 -0.91 23.96
CA ALA A 474 0.67 0.38 24.15
C ALA A 474 0.98 1.35 23.00
N ALA A 475 2.21 1.32 22.48
CA ALA A 475 2.61 2.14 21.34
C ALA A 475 1.97 1.65 20.04
N ALA A 476 1.97 0.34 19.78
CA ALA A 476 1.34 -0.25 18.61
C ALA A 476 -0.17 0.06 18.55
N LEU A 477 -0.89 -0.10 19.68
CA LEU A 477 -2.32 0.16 19.72
C LEU A 477 -2.64 1.65 19.60
N LYS A 478 -1.80 2.54 20.17
CA LYS A 478 -1.92 3.99 20.00
C LYS A 478 -1.74 4.38 18.52
N ALA A 479 -0.70 3.87 17.86
CA ALA A 479 -0.45 4.13 16.44
C ALA A 479 -1.61 3.66 15.54
N ALA A 480 -2.09 2.42 15.75
CA ALA A 480 -3.23 1.85 15.04
C ALA A 480 -4.52 2.68 15.19
N ARG A 481 -4.82 3.17 16.41
CA ARG A 481 -6.01 4.01 16.66
C ARG A 481 -5.86 5.41 16.07
N GLU A 482 -4.70 6.04 16.21
CA GLU A 482 -4.43 7.34 15.58
C GLU A 482 -4.56 7.26 14.05
N MET A 483 -4.09 6.17 13.42
CA MET A 483 -4.23 5.93 12.00
C MET A 483 -5.69 5.93 11.55
N VAL A 484 -6.50 5.02 12.10
CA VAL A 484 -7.91 4.84 11.75
C VAL A 484 -8.72 6.11 12.03
N SER A 485 -8.47 6.79 13.16
CA SER A 485 -9.16 8.05 13.51
C SER A 485 -8.69 9.26 12.69
N SER A 486 -7.61 9.15 11.91
CA SER A 486 -7.11 10.23 11.03
C SER A 486 -7.73 10.25 9.63
N VAL A 487 -8.58 9.28 9.31
CA VAL A 487 -9.35 9.22 8.05
C VAL A 487 -10.75 9.79 8.28
N PRO A 488 -11.14 10.89 7.62
CA PRO A 488 -12.52 11.37 7.63
C PRO A 488 -13.48 10.33 7.03
N ASP A 489 -14.66 10.16 7.63
CA ASP A 489 -15.68 9.20 7.15
C ASP A 489 -16.12 9.46 5.70
N ASP A 490 -16.18 10.74 5.29
CA ASP A 490 -16.55 11.10 3.92
C ASP A 490 -15.42 10.82 2.91
N TYR A 491 -14.15 10.97 3.30
CA TYR A 491 -13.00 10.48 2.54
C TYR A 491 -13.03 8.96 2.44
N ALA A 492 -13.24 8.26 3.56
CA ALA A 492 -13.26 6.79 3.61
C ALA A 492 -14.37 6.15 2.77
N ARG A 493 -15.49 6.87 2.53
CA ARG A 493 -16.56 6.46 1.61
C ARG A 493 -16.25 6.70 0.13
N ARG A 494 -15.48 7.74 -0.20
CA ARG A 494 -15.06 8.04 -1.59
C ARG A 494 -13.92 7.13 -2.02
N GLU A 495 -12.88 7.08 -1.19
CA GLU A 495 -11.60 6.42 -1.46
C GLU A 495 -11.52 5.05 -0.76
N SER A 496 -12.66 4.34 -0.63
CA SER A 496 -12.74 3.12 0.20
C SER A 496 -11.72 2.06 -0.22
N ALA A 497 -11.54 1.83 -1.51
CA ALA A 497 -10.54 0.91 -2.05
C ALA A 497 -9.09 1.27 -1.68
N LEU A 498 -8.78 2.55 -1.42
CA LEU A 498 -7.45 2.99 -0.99
C LEU A 498 -7.23 2.85 0.53
N VAL A 499 -8.29 3.00 1.34
CA VAL A 499 -8.17 2.99 2.81
C VAL A 499 -8.55 1.68 3.47
N ASP A 500 -9.41 0.85 2.87
CA ASP A 500 -9.92 -0.39 3.47
C ASP A 500 -8.79 -1.35 3.92
N PRO A 501 -7.73 -1.62 3.14
CA PRO A 501 -6.60 -2.42 3.61
C PRO A 501 -5.94 -1.89 4.89
N TYR A 502 -5.95 -0.58 5.12
CA TYR A 502 -5.34 0.05 6.29
C TYR A 502 -6.24 -0.02 7.54
N MET A 503 -7.58 0.00 7.38
CA MET A 503 -8.50 0.15 8.52
C MET A 503 -8.54 -1.08 9.45
N MET A 504 -7.94 -2.21 9.06
CA MET A 504 -7.95 -3.46 9.83
C MET A 504 -6.87 -3.57 10.92
N ILE A 505 -5.81 -2.73 10.91
CA ILE A 505 -4.61 -2.88 11.76
C ILE A 505 -4.90 -2.96 13.27
N VAL A 506 -6.00 -2.35 13.73
CA VAL A 506 -6.44 -2.42 15.13
C VAL A 506 -6.69 -3.87 15.55
N PHE A 507 -7.25 -4.70 14.67
CA PHE A 507 -7.54 -6.10 14.97
C PHE A 507 -6.26 -6.93 15.04
N ASP A 508 -5.26 -6.65 14.19
CA ASP A 508 -3.96 -7.34 14.24
C ASP A 508 -3.17 -7.00 15.49
N VAL A 509 -3.14 -5.73 15.92
CA VAL A 509 -2.50 -5.37 17.20
C VAL A 509 -3.19 -6.07 18.37
N LEU A 510 -4.52 -6.11 18.41
CA LEU A 510 -5.26 -6.81 19.46
C LEU A 510 -5.08 -8.33 19.39
N LYS A 511 -4.97 -8.92 18.19
CA LYS A 511 -4.69 -10.34 17.93
C LYS A 511 -3.29 -10.72 18.41
N ARG A 512 -2.26 -9.99 17.97
CA ARG A 512 -0.84 -10.20 18.28
C ARG A 512 -0.56 -10.17 19.78
N PHE A 513 -1.20 -9.25 20.50
CA PHE A 513 -1.07 -9.11 21.95
C PHE A 513 -2.14 -9.86 22.76
N GLY A 514 -2.89 -10.78 22.14
CA GLY A 514 -3.82 -11.68 22.82
C GLY A 514 -4.95 -10.98 23.58
N ARG A 515 -5.34 -9.78 23.13
CA ARG A 515 -6.35 -8.92 23.76
C ARG A 515 -7.76 -9.34 23.32
N TRP A 516 -8.06 -10.63 23.47
CA TRP A 516 -9.26 -11.29 22.94
C TRP A 516 -10.57 -10.60 23.37
N ASP A 517 -10.68 -10.19 24.63
CA ASP A 517 -11.86 -9.51 25.16
C ASP A 517 -11.97 -8.03 24.73
N ASP A 518 -10.91 -7.41 24.23
CA ASP A 518 -10.96 -6.10 23.57
C ASP A 518 -11.38 -6.28 22.12
N LEU A 519 -10.73 -7.22 21.41
CA LEU A 519 -11.02 -7.58 20.02
C LEU A 519 -12.51 -7.95 19.82
N LEU A 520 -13.07 -8.77 20.72
CA LEU A 520 -14.47 -9.17 20.66
C LEU A 520 -15.48 -8.04 21.00
N ARG A 521 -15.00 -6.93 21.59
CA ARG A 521 -15.78 -5.70 21.84
C ARG A 521 -15.66 -4.67 20.72
N GLU A 522 -14.76 -4.86 19.75
CA GLU A 522 -14.66 -3.94 18.61
C GLU A 522 -15.93 -3.97 17.76
N PRO A 523 -16.46 -2.81 17.35
CA PRO A 523 -17.67 -2.72 16.54
C PRO A 523 -17.46 -3.36 15.17
N GLN A 524 -18.57 -3.78 14.54
CA GLN A 524 -18.53 -4.19 13.14
C GLN A 524 -18.07 -3.00 12.26
N PRO A 525 -17.12 -3.21 11.33
CA PRO A 525 -16.71 -2.18 10.39
C PRO A 525 -17.88 -1.66 9.52
N PRO A 526 -17.84 -0.39 9.06
CA PRO A 526 -18.80 0.13 8.10
C PRO A 526 -18.85 -0.70 6.82
N ALA A 527 -20.05 -0.89 6.26
CA ALA A 527 -20.29 -1.75 5.09
C ALA A 527 -19.58 -1.33 3.79
N TYR A 528 -18.95 -0.15 3.74
CA TYR A 528 -18.10 0.28 2.63
C TYR A 528 -16.64 -0.19 2.76
N LEU A 529 -16.30 -0.93 3.82
CA LEU A 529 -14.99 -1.53 4.10
C LEU A 529 -15.09 -3.08 4.12
N PRO A 530 -15.31 -3.73 2.96
CA PRO A 530 -15.50 -5.18 2.88
C PRO A 530 -14.26 -5.99 3.32
N ILE A 531 -13.04 -5.54 3.03
CA ILE A 531 -11.79 -6.24 3.41
C ILE A 531 -11.64 -6.20 4.93
N THR A 532 -11.76 -5.00 5.54
CA THR A 532 -11.77 -4.82 6.99
C THR A 532 -12.87 -5.64 7.67
N THR A 533 -14.04 -5.75 7.03
CA THR A 533 -15.16 -6.58 7.53
C THR A 533 -14.80 -8.07 7.52
N ALA A 534 -14.15 -8.57 6.48
CA ALA A 534 -13.65 -9.94 6.44
C ALA A 534 -12.57 -10.17 7.50
N HIS A 535 -11.56 -9.31 7.58
CA HIS A 535 -10.48 -9.45 8.58
C HIS A 535 -10.99 -9.38 10.02
N TRP A 536 -11.99 -8.54 10.30
CA TRP A 536 -12.68 -8.48 11.59
C TRP A 536 -13.37 -9.82 11.94
N ARG A 537 -14.04 -10.47 10.99
CA ARG A 537 -14.62 -11.81 11.18
C ARG A 537 -13.55 -12.86 11.47
N PHE A 538 -12.47 -12.86 10.68
CA PHE A 538 -11.30 -13.72 10.90
C PHE A 538 -10.75 -13.56 12.32
N ALA A 539 -10.41 -12.34 12.71
CA ALA A 539 -9.76 -12.04 13.99
C ALA A 539 -10.65 -12.37 15.19
N ARG A 540 -11.98 -12.21 15.05
CA ARG A 540 -12.97 -12.65 16.05
C ARG A 540 -13.04 -14.17 16.14
N GLY A 541 -12.97 -14.89 15.03
CA GLY A 541 -12.87 -16.35 15.01
C GLY A 541 -11.65 -16.85 15.78
N VAL A 542 -10.48 -16.26 15.55
CA VAL A 542 -9.24 -16.55 16.29
C VAL A 542 -9.42 -16.24 17.78
N ALA A 543 -10.00 -15.10 18.14
CA ALA A 543 -10.24 -14.72 19.54
C ALA A 543 -11.18 -15.70 20.27
N LEU A 544 -12.24 -16.19 19.62
CA LEU A 544 -13.16 -17.18 20.20
C LEU A 544 -12.47 -18.54 20.37
N ALA A 545 -11.69 -19.00 19.38
CA ALA A 545 -10.87 -20.19 19.49
C ALA A 545 -9.86 -20.07 20.66
N ALA A 546 -9.15 -18.94 20.73
CA ALA A 546 -8.18 -18.64 21.79
C ALA A 546 -8.82 -18.59 23.20
N LYS A 547 -10.11 -18.25 23.31
CA LYS A 547 -10.90 -18.34 24.55
C LYS A 547 -11.57 -19.71 24.78
N GLY A 548 -11.55 -20.62 23.81
CA GLY A 548 -12.11 -21.97 23.89
C GLY A 548 -13.55 -22.12 23.38
N ASP A 549 -14.19 -21.06 22.89
CA ASP A 549 -15.50 -21.14 22.23
C ASP A 549 -15.33 -21.60 20.77
N VAL A 550 -15.06 -22.90 20.59
CA VAL A 550 -14.99 -23.55 19.27
C VAL A 550 -16.28 -23.35 18.48
N ALA A 551 -17.45 -23.41 19.14
CA ALA A 551 -18.73 -23.23 18.46
C ALA A 551 -18.91 -21.79 17.93
N GLY A 552 -18.47 -20.79 18.69
CA GLY A 552 -18.38 -19.40 18.25
C GLY A 552 -17.37 -19.17 17.15
N ALA A 553 -16.17 -19.74 17.27
CA ALA A 553 -15.15 -19.64 16.25
C ALA A 553 -15.62 -20.25 14.91
N ARG A 554 -16.32 -21.38 14.94
CA ARG A 554 -16.95 -21.99 13.75
C ARG A 554 -18.07 -21.11 13.14
N ARG A 555 -18.84 -20.37 13.96
CA ARG A 555 -19.82 -19.39 13.46
C ARG A 555 -19.15 -18.18 12.79
N GLU A 556 -18.09 -17.65 13.39
CA GLU A 556 -17.32 -16.55 12.79
C GLU A 556 -16.54 -17.01 11.55
N GLN A 557 -16.11 -18.28 11.46
CA GLN A 557 -15.50 -18.85 10.25
C GLN A 557 -16.46 -18.91 9.06
N GLU A 558 -17.74 -19.20 9.29
CA GLU A 558 -18.75 -19.15 8.22
C GLU A 558 -19.09 -17.70 7.84
N ALA A 559 -19.26 -16.81 8.84
CA ALA A 559 -19.47 -15.38 8.60
C ALA A 559 -18.25 -14.72 7.91
N PHE A 560 -17.04 -15.24 8.12
CA PHE A 560 -15.82 -14.88 7.39
C PHE A 560 -15.92 -15.26 5.92
N ARG A 561 -16.26 -16.52 5.57
CA ARG A 561 -16.45 -16.95 4.17
C ARG A 561 -17.48 -16.08 3.45
N MET A 562 -18.59 -15.76 4.12
CA MET A 562 -19.61 -14.84 3.58
C MET A 562 -19.09 -13.42 3.35
N ALA A 563 -18.20 -12.91 4.22
CA ALA A 563 -17.58 -11.60 4.06
C ALA A 563 -16.54 -11.58 2.93
N VAL A 564 -15.67 -12.60 2.82
CA VAL A 564 -14.74 -12.75 1.68
C VAL A 564 -15.49 -12.80 0.35
N ALA A 565 -16.61 -13.54 0.28
CA ALA A 565 -17.45 -13.60 -0.92
C ALA A 565 -18.10 -12.25 -1.31
N ALA A 566 -18.09 -11.24 -0.43
CA ALA A 566 -18.54 -9.88 -0.69
C ALA A 566 -17.40 -8.90 -1.04
N VAL A 567 -16.13 -9.30 -0.93
CA VAL A 567 -14.97 -8.50 -1.38
C VAL A 567 -14.92 -8.52 -2.91
N PRO A 568 -14.75 -7.36 -3.61
CA PRO A 568 -14.60 -7.32 -5.07
C PRO A 568 -13.45 -8.22 -5.54
N LYS A 569 -13.59 -8.88 -6.69
CA LYS A 569 -12.60 -9.88 -7.18
C LYS A 569 -11.27 -9.27 -7.63
N ASP A 570 -11.32 -7.98 -7.91
CA ASP A 570 -10.26 -7.07 -8.33
C ASP A 570 -9.78 -6.16 -7.18
N ALA A 571 -10.27 -6.36 -5.96
CA ALA A 571 -9.79 -5.64 -4.79
C ALA A 571 -8.34 -6.05 -4.45
N LEU A 572 -7.52 -5.05 -4.15
CA LEU A 572 -6.13 -5.22 -3.73
C LEU A 572 -5.96 -4.87 -2.25
N MET A 573 -4.98 -5.50 -1.61
CA MET A 573 -4.34 -5.02 -0.39
C MET A 573 -2.93 -4.59 -0.81
N ALA A 574 -2.67 -3.28 -0.80
CA ALA A 574 -1.52 -2.67 -1.48
C ALA A 574 -1.40 -3.12 -2.96
N ILE A 575 -0.49 -4.06 -3.26
CA ILE A 575 -0.30 -4.63 -4.61
C ILE A 575 -0.78 -6.09 -4.72
N ASN A 576 -0.94 -6.80 -3.59
CA ASN A 576 -1.42 -8.18 -3.57
C ASN A 576 -2.95 -8.25 -3.71
N SER A 577 -3.46 -9.37 -4.25
CA SER A 577 -4.90 -9.63 -4.30
C SER A 577 -5.47 -9.75 -2.89
N ALA A 578 -6.54 -8.99 -2.58
CA ALA A 578 -7.20 -9.05 -1.28
C ALA A 578 -7.73 -10.47 -0.99
N HIS A 579 -8.18 -11.21 -2.02
CA HIS A 579 -8.62 -12.60 -1.86
C HIS A 579 -7.45 -13.52 -1.47
N HIS A 580 -6.25 -13.31 -2.04
CA HIS A 580 -5.08 -14.13 -1.70
C HIS A 580 -4.64 -13.93 -0.23
N VAL A 581 -4.63 -12.69 0.25
CA VAL A 581 -4.35 -12.40 1.67
C VAL A 581 -5.45 -12.94 2.60
N LEU A 582 -6.71 -12.93 2.15
CA LEU A 582 -7.82 -13.50 2.91
C LEU A 582 -7.84 -15.05 2.89
N ASP A 583 -7.25 -15.71 1.89
CA ASP A 583 -7.05 -17.17 1.90
C ASP A 583 -6.04 -17.57 3.00
N ILE A 584 -4.97 -16.80 3.22
CA ILE A 584 -4.05 -16.97 4.38
C ILE A 584 -4.85 -16.91 5.68
N ALA A 585 -5.72 -15.90 5.83
CA ALA A 585 -6.57 -15.72 7.01
C ALA A 585 -7.54 -16.90 7.22
N GLY A 586 -8.12 -17.43 6.14
CA GLY A 586 -9.00 -18.61 6.16
C GLY A 586 -8.27 -19.88 6.63
N HIS A 587 -7.08 -20.13 6.11
CA HIS A 587 -6.25 -21.27 6.49
C HIS A 587 -5.69 -21.14 7.93
N MET A 588 -5.27 -19.94 8.34
CA MET A 588 -4.86 -19.68 9.72
C MET A 588 -6.04 -19.94 10.70
N LEU A 589 -7.25 -19.48 10.36
CA LEU A 589 -8.43 -19.68 11.20
C LEU A 589 -8.82 -21.16 11.34
N GLU A 590 -8.71 -21.97 10.28
CA GLU A 590 -8.87 -23.43 10.44
C GLU A 590 -7.79 -24.01 11.36
N GLY A 591 -6.55 -23.55 11.24
CA GLY A 591 -5.44 -23.94 12.13
C GLY A 591 -5.75 -23.68 13.61
N GLU A 592 -6.19 -22.46 13.92
CA GLU A 592 -6.52 -22.01 15.27
C GLU A 592 -7.71 -22.76 15.87
N ILE A 593 -8.74 -23.06 15.06
CA ILE A 593 -9.89 -23.85 15.53
C ILE A 593 -9.51 -25.34 15.68
N ALA A 594 -8.77 -25.92 14.73
CA ALA A 594 -8.30 -27.30 14.79
C ALA A 594 -7.42 -27.58 16.02
N LEU A 595 -6.53 -26.64 16.38
CA LEU A 595 -5.74 -26.68 17.61
C LEU A 595 -6.64 -26.84 18.85
N ARG A 596 -7.72 -26.06 18.90
CA ARG A 596 -8.64 -25.99 20.04
C ARG A 596 -9.65 -27.14 20.09
N GLU A 597 -9.92 -27.76 18.94
CA GLU A 597 -10.56 -29.08 18.80
C GLU A 597 -9.59 -30.25 19.09
N ARG A 598 -8.33 -29.98 19.48
CA ARG A 598 -7.26 -30.96 19.74
C ARG A 598 -6.85 -31.79 18.51
N ARG A 599 -7.14 -31.31 17.30
CA ARG A 599 -6.78 -31.93 16.01
C ARG A 599 -5.41 -31.43 15.52
N THR A 600 -4.37 -31.65 16.33
CA THR A 600 -3.04 -31.01 16.17
C THR A 600 -2.44 -31.17 14.77
N ASP A 601 -2.49 -32.34 14.15
CA ASP A 601 -1.93 -32.53 12.80
C ASP A 601 -2.73 -31.79 11.71
N ALA A 602 -4.06 -31.65 11.89
CA ALA A 602 -4.87 -30.82 11.00
C ALA A 602 -4.59 -29.33 11.19
N ALA A 603 -4.29 -28.91 12.43
CA ALA A 603 -3.85 -27.55 12.72
C ALA A 603 -2.51 -27.23 12.03
N VAL A 604 -1.52 -28.13 12.17
CA VAL A 604 -0.21 -28.02 11.51
C VAL A 604 -0.35 -28.03 9.98
N ALA A 605 -1.25 -28.86 9.42
CA ALA A 605 -1.50 -28.89 7.98
C ALA A 605 -2.11 -27.58 7.45
N ALA A 606 -3.14 -27.04 8.13
CA ALA A 606 -3.77 -25.78 7.75
C ALA A 606 -2.79 -24.59 7.89
N LEU A 607 -2.01 -24.54 8.97
CA LEU A 607 -0.99 -23.51 9.17
C LEU A 607 0.17 -23.60 8.18
N ARG A 608 0.53 -24.79 7.68
CA ARG A 608 1.51 -24.95 6.60
C ARG A 608 1.01 -24.41 5.27
N GLU A 609 -0.26 -24.61 4.93
CA GLU A 609 -0.83 -24.02 3.71
C GLU A 609 -0.97 -22.49 3.83
N ALA A 610 -1.32 -21.96 5.01
CA ALA A 610 -1.27 -20.52 5.26
C ALA A 610 0.15 -19.94 5.13
N VAL A 611 1.20 -20.62 5.61
CA VAL A 611 2.60 -20.22 5.36
C VAL A 611 2.92 -20.29 3.87
N ARG A 612 2.48 -21.32 3.14
CA ARG A 612 2.72 -21.44 1.70
C ARG A 612 2.07 -20.31 0.88
N LEU A 613 0.90 -19.84 1.30
CA LEU A 613 0.20 -18.69 0.72
C LEU A 613 0.86 -17.35 1.12
N GLU A 614 1.41 -17.25 2.34
CA GLU A 614 2.21 -16.12 2.81
C GLU A 614 3.54 -15.99 2.02
N ASP A 615 4.25 -17.10 1.82
CA ASP A 615 5.50 -17.17 1.04
C ASP A 615 5.28 -16.84 -0.46
N ASP A 616 4.07 -17.04 -0.99
CA ASP A 616 3.67 -16.75 -2.38
C ASP A 616 3.34 -15.25 -2.63
N LEU A 617 3.20 -14.41 -1.59
CA LEU A 617 2.87 -12.98 -1.74
C LEU A 617 3.97 -12.21 -2.50
N ILE A 618 3.58 -11.16 -3.22
CA ILE A 618 4.55 -10.17 -3.74
C ILE A 618 5.07 -9.35 -2.55
N TYR A 619 6.36 -9.02 -2.54
CA TYR A 619 6.96 -8.20 -1.49
C TYR A 619 6.25 -6.85 -1.32
N MET A 620 5.87 -6.55 -0.07
CA MET A 620 5.40 -5.26 0.40
C MET A 620 5.82 -5.06 1.85
N GLU A 621 5.84 -3.80 2.30
CA GLU A 621 6.09 -3.47 3.70
C GLU A 621 5.25 -2.28 4.21
N PRO A 622 4.80 -2.30 5.48
CA PRO A 622 4.75 -3.48 6.34
C PRO A 622 3.91 -4.58 5.67
N PRO A 623 4.30 -5.87 5.77
CA PRO A 623 3.65 -6.94 5.01
C PRO A 623 2.14 -6.91 5.21
N GLU A 624 1.35 -7.10 4.15
CA GLU A 624 -0.11 -7.05 4.26
C GLU A 624 -0.63 -8.10 5.25
N TRP A 625 0.13 -9.18 5.44
CA TRP A 625 -0.01 -10.11 6.55
C TRP A 625 0.90 -9.75 7.74
N THR A 626 0.45 -8.79 8.56
CA THR A 626 1.29 -8.13 9.61
C THR A 626 1.72 -9.01 10.81
N GLN A 627 1.24 -10.26 10.91
CA GLN A 627 1.67 -11.22 11.93
C GLN A 627 2.02 -12.57 11.28
N PRO A 628 3.31 -12.86 11.03
CA PRO A 628 3.71 -14.05 10.29
C PRO A 628 3.11 -15.37 10.79
N VAL A 629 2.57 -16.17 9.88
CA VAL A 629 1.93 -17.46 10.21
C VAL A 629 2.95 -18.43 10.78
N ARG A 630 4.22 -18.28 10.38
CA ARG A 630 5.38 -19.00 10.93
C ARG A 630 5.45 -18.94 12.47
N HIS A 631 5.02 -17.85 13.11
CA HIS A 631 4.92 -17.78 14.58
C HIS A 631 3.87 -18.74 15.14
N THR A 632 2.66 -18.76 14.58
CA THR A 632 1.59 -19.66 15.02
C THR A 632 1.94 -21.13 14.71
N LEU A 633 2.48 -21.42 13.52
CA LEU A 633 2.93 -22.76 13.14
C LEU A 633 4.01 -23.30 14.10
N ALA A 634 5.06 -22.52 14.37
CA ALA A 634 6.14 -22.93 15.24
C ALA A 634 5.72 -23.02 16.72
N ALA A 635 4.78 -22.17 17.17
CA ALA A 635 4.19 -22.26 18.50
C ALA A 635 3.40 -23.58 18.68
N VAL A 636 2.58 -23.94 17.70
CA VAL A 636 1.79 -25.19 17.71
C VAL A 636 2.68 -26.43 17.61
N LEU A 637 3.71 -26.41 16.76
CA LEU A 637 4.69 -27.50 16.67
C LEU A 637 5.43 -27.70 18.00
N LEU A 638 5.82 -26.61 18.68
CA LEU A 638 6.52 -26.69 19.96
C LEU A 638 5.62 -27.23 21.07
N ASP A 639 4.37 -26.75 21.18
CA ASP A 639 3.41 -27.24 22.18
C ASP A 639 3.02 -28.71 21.95
N ALA A 640 3.08 -29.16 20.69
CA ALA A 640 2.93 -30.57 20.30
C ALA A 640 4.19 -31.44 20.54
N GLY A 641 5.28 -30.89 21.10
CA GLY A 641 6.54 -31.59 21.31
C GLY A 641 7.36 -31.86 20.03
N ARG A 642 6.96 -31.29 18.88
CA ARG A 642 7.61 -31.44 17.56
C ARG A 642 8.79 -30.47 17.42
N ILE A 643 9.65 -30.47 18.44
CA ILE A 643 10.66 -29.43 18.72
C ILE A 643 11.55 -29.13 17.50
N ARG A 644 12.02 -30.15 16.78
CA ARG A 644 12.89 -29.96 15.60
C ARG A 644 12.18 -29.28 14.42
N GLU A 645 10.88 -29.53 14.24
CA GLU A 645 10.09 -28.85 13.20
C GLU A 645 9.80 -27.40 13.60
N ALA A 646 9.48 -27.16 14.88
CA ALA A 646 9.32 -25.81 15.41
C ALA A 646 10.60 -24.97 15.28
N GLU A 647 11.75 -25.56 15.63
CA GLU A 647 13.06 -24.94 15.51
C GLU A 647 13.37 -24.52 14.08
N GLN A 648 13.10 -25.38 13.08
CA GLN A 648 13.31 -25.03 11.68
C GLN A 648 12.44 -23.83 11.27
N VAL A 649 11.14 -23.85 11.58
CA VAL A 649 10.22 -22.75 11.21
C VAL A 649 10.63 -21.42 11.88
N TYR A 650 11.17 -21.43 13.10
CA TYR A 650 11.76 -20.23 13.71
C TYR A 650 13.08 -19.79 13.07
N ARG A 651 13.90 -20.72 12.56
CA ARG A 651 15.15 -20.38 11.83
C ARG A 651 14.85 -19.80 10.45
N ASP A 652 13.82 -20.31 9.76
CA ASP A 652 13.31 -19.75 8.51
C ASP A 652 12.83 -18.31 8.72
N ASP A 653 11.91 -18.09 9.68
CA ASP A 653 11.38 -16.76 10.01
C ASP A 653 12.48 -15.76 10.41
N LEU A 654 13.54 -16.21 11.08
CA LEU A 654 14.70 -15.37 11.44
C LEU A 654 15.70 -15.13 10.30
N ALA A 655 15.54 -15.79 9.14
CA ALA A 655 16.26 -15.44 7.92
C ALA A 655 15.56 -14.29 7.19
N ASP A 656 14.23 -14.32 7.11
CA ASP A 656 13.42 -13.27 6.47
C ASP A 656 13.23 -12.04 7.36
N TRP A 657 13.14 -12.24 8.68
CA TRP A 657 12.94 -11.21 9.71
C TRP A 657 14.04 -11.28 10.79
N PRO A 658 15.26 -10.76 10.51
CA PRO A 658 16.35 -10.70 11.49
C PRO A 658 15.94 -10.03 12.80
N GLU A 659 16.55 -10.47 13.91
CA GLU A 659 16.27 -10.03 15.28
C GLU A 659 14.79 -10.01 15.73
N ASN A 660 13.88 -10.72 15.04
CA ASN A 660 12.47 -10.81 15.44
C ASN A 660 12.32 -11.43 16.84
N GLY A 661 11.92 -10.61 17.82
CA GLY A 661 11.83 -11.00 19.24
C GLY A 661 10.92 -12.20 19.50
N TRP A 662 9.82 -12.35 18.74
CA TRP A 662 8.87 -13.45 18.91
C TRP A 662 9.49 -14.80 18.50
N SER A 663 10.23 -14.83 17.39
CA SER A 663 10.92 -16.04 16.92
C SER A 663 12.22 -16.33 17.67
N LEU A 664 12.95 -15.30 18.10
CA LEU A 664 14.09 -15.46 19.02
C LEU A 664 13.66 -16.12 20.35
N HIS A 665 12.51 -15.71 20.89
CA HIS A 665 11.93 -16.35 22.07
C HIS A 665 11.59 -17.82 21.83
N GLY A 666 10.88 -18.12 20.73
CA GLY A 666 10.47 -19.47 20.34
C GLY A 666 11.65 -20.42 20.07
N LEU A 667 12.63 -19.97 19.29
CA LEU A 667 13.90 -20.68 19.06
C LEU A 667 14.63 -20.94 20.39
N GLY A 668 14.66 -19.95 21.28
CA GLY A 668 15.21 -20.11 22.63
C GLY A 668 14.51 -21.21 23.46
N GLN A 669 13.19 -21.37 23.33
CA GLN A 669 12.48 -22.49 23.97
C GLN A 669 12.89 -23.84 23.37
N CYS A 670 12.94 -23.96 22.04
CA CYS A 670 13.34 -25.18 21.34
C CYS A 670 14.75 -25.65 21.72
N LEU A 671 15.72 -24.72 21.70
CA LEU A 671 17.12 -24.99 22.05
C LEU A 671 17.28 -25.41 23.52
N ARG A 672 16.54 -24.78 24.43
CA ARG A 672 16.52 -25.16 25.85
C ARG A 672 15.97 -26.57 26.05
N GLU A 673 14.92 -26.96 25.33
CA GLU A 673 14.31 -28.29 25.44
C GLU A 673 15.14 -29.39 24.78
N ARG A 674 15.96 -29.05 23.78
CA ARG A 674 17.04 -29.93 23.27
C ARG A 674 18.28 -30.02 24.18
N GLY A 675 18.46 -29.07 25.10
CA GLY A 675 19.67 -28.98 25.93
C GLY A 675 20.86 -28.26 25.28
N GLU A 676 20.65 -27.51 24.19
CA GLU A 676 21.68 -26.79 23.41
C GLU A 676 22.16 -25.51 24.12
N THR A 677 22.73 -25.67 25.31
CA THR A 677 23.01 -24.57 26.27
C THR A 677 23.79 -23.39 25.69
N ALA A 678 24.78 -23.64 24.82
CA ALA A 678 25.61 -22.59 24.22
C ALA A 678 24.83 -21.75 23.19
N GLU A 679 24.08 -22.38 22.28
CA GLU A 679 23.26 -21.66 21.31
C GLU A 679 22.08 -20.96 22.00
N PHE A 680 21.45 -21.62 22.99
CA PHE A 680 20.41 -21.01 23.83
C PHE A 680 20.90 -19.72 24.49
N ALA A 681 22.14 -19.68 25.02
CA ALA A 681 22.70 -18.47 25.61
C ALA A 681 22.88 -17.33 24.59
N ALA A 682 23.28 -17.65 23.35
CA ALA A 682 23.42 -16.67 22.27
C ALA A 682 22.06 -16.14 21.79
N VAL A 683 21.08 -17.02 21.55
CA VAL A 683 19.71 -16.65 21.15
C VAL A 683 19.01 -15.87 22.26
N LYS A 684 19.18 -16.25 23.53
CA LYS A 684 18.66 -15.49 24.68
C LYS A 684 19.25 -14.07 24.74
N LYS A 685 20.54 -13.88 24.43
CA LYS A 685 21.16 -12.54 24.35
C LYS A 685 20.50 -11.69 23.27
N ARG A 686 20.30 -12.24 22.06
CA ARG A 686 19.58 -11.57 20.96
C ARG A 686 18.16 -11.18 21.39
N PHE A 687 17.40 -12.12 21.97
CA PHE A 687 16.05 -11.85 22.49
C PHE A 687 16.04 -10.72 23.53
N THR A 688 17.00 -10.70 24.48
CA THR A 688 17.07 -9.64 25.50
C THR A 688 17.34 -8.25 24.92
N GLU A 689 18.02 -8.14 23.78
CA GLU A 689 18.20 -6.86 23.07
C GLU A 689 16.95 -6.47 22.28
N ALA A 690 16.42 -7.39 21.45
CA ALA A 690 15.22 -7.17 20.63
C ALA A 690 13.98 -6.83 21.48
N TRP A 691 13.85 -7.43 22.65
CA TRP A 691 12.73 -7.24 23.59
C TRP A 691 12.97 -6.14 24.63
N ARG A 692 14.09 -5.40 24.56
CA ARG A 692 14.49 -4.41 25.58
C ARG A 692 13.47 -3.28 25.79
N ARG A 693 12.70 -2.94 24.74
CA ARG A 693 11.70 -1.85 24.77
C ARG A 693 10.27 -2.33 25.02
N ALA A 694 10.05 -3.63 25.17
CA ALA A 694 8.72 -4.20 25.33
C ALA A 694 8.01 -3.75 26.63
N ASP A 695 6.69 -3.60 26.56
CA ASP A 695 5.83 -3.33 27.72
C ASP A 695 5.08 -4.59 28.22
N ILE A 696 5.44 -5.76 27.67
CA ILE A 696 4.87 -7.08 27.97
C ILE A 696 5.94 -8.17 28.06
N GLU A 697 5.64 -9.25 28.79
CA GLU A 697 6.42 -10.50 28.81
C GLU A 697 5.65 -11.61 28.08
N ILE A 698 6.29 -12.29 27.12
CA ILE A 698 5.69 -13.37 26.31
C ILE A 698 6.05 -14.77 26.83
N GLY A 699 5.08 -15.69 26.81
CA GLY A 699 5.28 -17.12 27.09
C GLY A 699 5.35 -18.01 25.82
N SER A 700 5.07 -17.43 24.65
CA SER A 700 5.00 -18.07 23.35
C SER A 700 5.11 -17.01 22.24
N SER A 701 5.53 -17.41 21.04
CA SER A 701 5.48 -16.59 19.81
C SER A 701 4.04 -16.34 19.33
N CYS A 702 3.08 -17.20 19.72
CA CYS A 702 1.65 -16.99 19.55
C CYS A 702 0.88 -17.24 20.85
N LEU A 703 0.08 -16.25 21.26
CA LEU A 703 -0.77 -16.27 22.47
C LEU A 703 -2.08 -17.05 22.27
N CYS A 704 -2.24 -17.63 21.08
CA CYS A 704 -3.28 -18.59 20.73
C CYS A 704 -3.10 -19.97 21.41
N VAL A 705 -1.86 -20.31 21.80
CA VAL A 705 -1.55 -21.61 22.42
C VAL A 705 -2.12 -21.67 23.85
N PRO A 706 -2.85 -22.74 24.25
CA PRO A 706 -3.42 -22.87 25.59
C PRO A 706 -2.40 -22.65 26.72
N GLY A 707 -2.78 -21.89 27.74
CA GLY A 707 -1.94 -21.61 28.92
C GLY A 707 -0.75 -20.65 28.68
N ARG A 708 -0.42 -20.31 27.43
CA ARG A 708 0.68 -19.39 27.08
C ARG A 708 0.23 -17.92 27.10
N THR A 709 -0.18 -17.41 28.25
CA THR A 709 -0.62 -16.01 28.41
C THR A 709 0.54 -15.01 28.44
N LEU A 710 0.23 -13.72 28.28
CA LEU A 710 1.15 -12.65 28.67
C LEU A 710 1.35 -12.62 30.19
N SER A 711 2.56 -12.26 30.61
CA SER A 711 2.85 -11.85 31.99
C SER A 711 2.78 -10.32 32.10
N ARG A 712 2.36 -9.80 33.27
CA ARG A 712 2.37 -8.36 33.55
C ARG A 712 3.82 -7.91 33.73
N ALA A 713 4.33 -7.15 32.76
CA ALA A 713 5.66 -6.57 32.83
C ALA A 713 5.84 -5.72 34.10
N ARG A 714 7.10 -5.62 34.54
CA ARG A 714 7.47 -4.89 35.75
C ARG A 714 7.17 -3.38 35.60
N HIS A 715 6.12 -2.91 36.26
CA HIS A 715 6.07 -1.50 36.62
C HIS A 715 7.21 -1.20 37.60
N GLY A 716 8.29 -0.59 37.08
CA GLY A 716 9.37 0.02 37.85
C GLY A 716 8.92 1.27 38.60
N ALA A 717 7.84 1.16 39.36
CA ALA A 717 7.35 2.19 40.26
C ALA A 717 8.30 2.29 41.46
N GLY A 718 9.42 2.97 41.25
CA GLY A 718 10.38 3.29 42.30
C GLY A 718 9.66 4.05 43.41
N HIS A 719 9.35 3.35 44.51
CA HIS A 719 8.94 3.98 45.74
C HIS A 719 10.13 4.79 46.26
N LEU A 720 10.13 6.09 45.96
CA LEU A 720 10.82 7.05 46.80
C LEU A 720 10.20 6.92 48.20
N PRO A 721 10.97 6.54 49.24
CA PRO A 721 10.44 6.53 50.60
C PRO A 721 10.06 7.97 50.97
N ALA A 722 8.93 8.15 51.65
CA ALA A 722 8.53 9.46 52.15
C ALA A 722 9.49 9.90 53.26
N GLY A 723 10.12 11.07 53.07
CA GLY A 723 11.04 11.74 53.98
C GLY A 723 11.28 13.18 53.55
#